data_AF-A6DTF2-F1
#
_entry.id   AF-A6DTF2-F1
#
_cell.length_a   1.000
_cell.length_b   1.000
_cell.length_c   1.000
_cell.angle_alpha   90.00
_cell.angle_beta   90.00
_cell.angle_gamma   90.00
#
_symmetry.space_group_name_H-M   'P 1'
#
loop_
_entity.id
_entity.type
_entity.pdbx_description
1 polymer ?
#
loop_
_entity_poly.entity_id
_entity_poly.type
_entity_poly.pdbx_seq_one_letter_code
_entity_poly.pdbx_strand_id
1 'polypeptide(L)'
;MRQKLKITFLNEGLKGQVCESEEARITLGSDKGNVIRLDVPGISGKHALILDIDGHWVIEDEGSTNGVQVNGAKVDGQANLKSGDVVKLAHSIEFKVELDTAKKIVYQEPALEDLLFQNTNSEKELVKDLAEFQKVVSLNTLVIGAQEAEGERKATTPQFGKKAREKTDGKAAEIRSRLREKRKKQKRNKSIRNLTLLGTFVVIGYFYGPAISEGVKSFSGQQDERVALSSEIDESKIPSVVVSNTPSNKLEKEVTEKVEMEQKQELSSVSPEVIKSPELVSYAPQVDELDIELSSSDTGVAKSAKVINVSHQRLPLSVLQKDAIYNFSKKYCFRCHDDKKQKGDFRFDHVDFALSTHDSIYHWQDILDVLNTGEMPPEDVKQANEQELSEVIGLITDRLQVAREKLSATGGVITMRHLNRREYSGSIQNLFHADLDTAALPTDIPEGLDTIGKEQFFTSNHYFMYYNAGLEVAKYAIKGLERKGRYDKVQRVDPEVLNNSLANRVKSKGVDIEDYRGMTHAEIKKRTMKIFPGKVGRITVPRDIYYILDDNHKHAASGRVLFQTGVTPGYRYRINIYSFGNIEQSIPLKFESGIHNNYVADVHFNTGEERLKTSFEFTASLLQDKIGFRMDTPKGGYVDYIELKPLETEDSPFEESFGEFVHARSVSSGDVKDALKDFASLAFRGVEVESPFLNSLMEVYENHIENGKSFKEAIVPPLASILTSPSFLYIKEYNMGQRKPLSQEELATRMSYFLWGAPADKELLKTAKSGGLRSNLGLSKEVERMLASPKSELAMNDFFKQWLELDRLDIVAMPNELKGQFSESVREEPLKFFNFLINKNLAVDNLIDSKYAVVDQTMADYYGIAGSFQGFTPVELPQGSERGGILTQAAFLMMGTSGPRTSPTIRGTVIRSKFLHDPAPPPPPNVPQLDTKDDGTPRTVRELVDMHKEVAQCKSCHEKIDPLGYGLESFDYLAKHRDEVKILQKSGRKLKVVKTAELIEEGYINDRSSFEDLKGFKQALLKEKDHLARSIFENMLSYGIGRRIEFIDQREINMILSRLKRKNYPMKAMIAEVINSKIFRTK
;
A
#
# COMPACT_ATOMS: atom_id res chain seq x y z
N MET A 1 -9.94 35.54 -4.80
CA MET A 1 -9.03 36.51 -5.47
C MET A 1 -7.80 36.60 -4.58
N ARG A 2 -6.60 36.26 -5.08
CA ARG A 2 -5.38 36.25 -4.26
C ARG A 2 -4.73 37.62 -4.29
N GLN A 3 -4.35 38.16 -3.12
CA GLN A 3 -3.50 39.35 -3.03
C GLN A 3 -2.09 38.94 -3.48
N LYS A 4 -1.49 39.65 -4.42
CA LYS A 4 -0.13 39.33 -4.87
C LYS A 4 0.87 39.74 -3.79
N LEU A 5 1.73 38.81 -3.37
CA LEU A 5 2.80 39.08 -2.41
C LEU A 5 4.06 39.50 -3.17
N LYS A 6 4.62 40.63 -2.76
CA LYS A 6 5.93 41.12 -3.23
C LYS A 6 6.86 41.26 -2.04
N ILE A 7 8.06 40.70 -2.16
CA ILE A 7 9.11 40.75 -1.15
C ILE A 7 10.31 41.50 -1.72
N THR A 8 10.82 42.48 -0.98
CA THR A 8 12.01 43.26 -1.35
C THR A 8 13.09 43.11 -0.28
N PHE A 9 14.23 42.50 -0.62
CA PHE A 9 15.34 42.32 0.32
C PHE A 9 16.09 43.62 0.64
N LEU A 10 16.41 43.83 1.91
CA LEU A 10 17.01 45.07 2.43
C LEU A 10 18.53 44.97 2.68
N ASN A 11 19.10 43.75 2.70
CA ASN A 11 20.49 43.47 3.13
C ASN A 11 21.52 43.69 2.01
N GLU A 12 22.75 44.12 2.35
CA GLU A 12 23.78 44.56 1.38
C GLU A 12 24.15 43.54 0.30
N GLY A 13 24.01 42.23 0.52
CA GLY A 13 24.30 41.18 -0.47
C GLY A 13 23.15 40.79 -1.41
N LEU A 14 21.89 41.12 -1.05
CA LEU A 14 20.67 40.83 -1.83
C LEU A 14 19.85 42.10 -2.10
N LYS A 15 20.43 43.28 -1.83
CA LYS A 15 19.75 44.58 -1.78
C LYS A 15 19.09 44.88 -3.12
N GLY A 16 17.76 45.02 -3.12
CA GLY A 16 16.98 45.35 -4.31
C GLY A 16 16.55 44.15 -5.17
N GLN A 17 16.86 42.91 -4.77
CA GLN A 17 16.17 41.75 -5.34
C GLN A 17 14.70 41.76 -4.91
N VAL A 18 13.83 41.58 -5.90
CA VAL A 18 12.38 41.54 -5.74
C VAL A 18 11.90 40.16 -6.12
N CYS A 19 11.24 39.47 -5.19
CA CYS A 19 10.54 38.23 -5.44
C CYS A 19 9.03 38.50 -5.42
N GLU A 20 8.35 38.19 -6.51
CA GLU A 20 6.90 38.27 -6.61
C GLU A 20 6.34 36.87 -6.78
N SER A 21 5.31 36.52 -6.00
CA SER A 21 4.66 35.22 -6.12
C SER A 21 3.15 35.34 -5.92
N GLU A 22 2.41 34.54 -6.71
CA GLU A 22 0.97 34.34 -6.61
C GLU A 22 0.63 32.95 -6.03
N GLU A 23 1.65 32.20 -5.63
CA GLU A 23 1.52 30.88 -5.00
C GLU A 23 1.03 31.05 -3.57
N ALA A 24 0.00 30.30 -3.19
CA ALA A 24 -0.58 30.37 -1.84
C ALA A 24 0.37 29.86 -0.72
N ARG A 25 1.54 29.33 -1.08
CA ARG A 25 2.54 28.78 -0.18
C ARG A 25 3.92 29.09 -0.71
N ILE A 26 4.71 29.81 0.06
CA ILE A 26 6.07 30.24 -0.29
C ILE A 26 7.01 29.79 0.82
N THR A 27 7.88 28.83 0.53
CA THR A 27 8.91 28.38 1.47
C THR A 27 10.20 29.19 1.29
N LEU A 28 10.83 29.56 2.40
CA LEU A 28 12.10 30.29 2.45
C LEU A 28 13.12 29.47 3.25
N GLY A 29 14.33 29.32 2.72
CA GLY A 29 15.41 28.61 3.41
C GLY A 29 16.58 28.26 2.47
N SER A 30 17.62 27.63 3.00
CA SER A 30 18.83 27.31 2.23
C SER A 30 18.68 26.09 1.31
N ASP A 31 17.70 25.21 1.56
CA ASP A 31 17.46 24.02 0.75
C ASP A 31 17.09 24.35 -0.70
N LYS A 32 17.54 23.50 -1.63
CA LYS A 32 17.27 23.62 -3.08
C LYS A 32 15.77 23.53 -3.45
N GLY A 33 14.94 23.00 -2.55
CA GLY A 33 13.49 22.84 -2.76
C GLY A 33 12.64 24.04 -2.33
N ASN A 34 13.24 25.10 -1.78
CA ASN A 34 12.47 26.28 -1.38
C ASN A 34 12.11 27.17 -2.56
N VAL A 35 10.92 27.77 -2.49
CA VAL A 35 10.45 28.74 -3.49
C VAL A 35 11.40 29.94 -3.54
N ILE A 36 11.82 30.43 -2.37
CA ILE A 36 12.86 31.44 -2.24
C ILE A 36 14.07 30.80 -1.55
N ARG A 37 15.08 30.46 -2.35
CA ARG A 37 16.32 29.89 -1.85
C ARG A 37 17.24 30.99 -1.30
N LEU A 38 17.64 30.85 -0.04
CA LEU A 38 18.50 31.78 0.69
C LEU A 38 19.78 31.04 1.12
N ASP A 39 20.78 31.05 0.24
CA ASP A 39 22.06 30.35 0.46
C ASP A 39 23.04 31.25 1.24
N VAL A 40 22.69 31.52 2.50
CA VAL A 40 23.50 32.37 3.39
C VAL A 40 23.68 31.70 4.77
N PRO A 41 24.84 31.88 5.42
CA PRO A 41 25.07 31.33 6.75
C PRO A 41 24.01 31.78 7.78
N GLY A 42 23.57 30.82 8.61
CA GLY A 42 22.57 31.05 9.65
C GLY A 42 21.11 30.86 9.23
N ILE A 43 20.84 30.55 7.96
CA ILE A 43 19.50 30.22 7.45
C ILE A 43 19.35 28.70 7.32
N SER A 44 18.43 28.14 8.12
CA SER A 44 18.03 26.73 8.11
C SER A 44 17.49 26.25 6.76
N GLY A 45 17.55 24.93 6.53
CA GLY A 45 17.13 24.28 5.30
C GLY A 45 15.71 24.67 4.86
N LYS A 46 14.73 24.57 5.77
CA LYS A 46 13.42 25.22 5.69
C LYS A 46 13.30 26.16 6.88
N HIS A 47 13.37 27.46 6.61
CA HIS A 47 13.50 28.46 7.68
C HIS A 47 12.19 29.14 8.00
N ALA A 48 11.44 29.54 6.98
CA ALA A 48 10.15 30.17 7.16
C ALA A 48 9.17 29.76 6.07
N LEU A 49 7.90 29.81 6.38
CA LEU A 49 6.82 29.54 5.46
C LEU A 49 5.85 30.71 5.44
N ILE A 50 5.60 31.26 4.26
CA ILE A 50 4.56 32.26 4.04
C ILE A 50 3.35 31.59 3.38
N LEU A 51 2.17 31.75 3.97
CA LEU A 51 0.91 31.15 3.52
C LEU A 51 -0.13 32.23 3.24
N ASP A 52 -0.92 32.05 2.19
CA ASP A 52 -2.19 32.76 1.98
C ASP A 52 -3.33 31.91 2.56
N ILE A 53 -3.92 32.38 3.67
CA ILE A 53 -5.07 31.76 4.33
C ILE A 53 -6.27 32.70 4.11
N ASP A 54 -7.23 32.28 3.29
CA ASP A 54 -8.46 33.02 2.98
C ASP A 54 -8.27 34.49 2.54
N GLY A 55 -7.16 34.80 1.86
CA GLY A 55 -6.85 36.15 1.40
C GLY A 55 -6.01 36.99 2.37
N HIS A 56 -5.49 36.36 3.43
CA HIS A 56 -4.57 36.95 4.40
C HIS A 56 -3.22 36.22 4.36
N TRP A 57 -2.15 37.00 4.19
CA TRP A 57 -0.80 36.48 4.23
C TRP A 57 -0.34 36.31 5.68
N VAL A 58 0.16 35.13 6.01
CA VAL A 58 0.77 34.83 7.31
C VAL A 58 2.17 34.25 7.10
N ILE A 59 3.07 34.47 8.05
CA ILE A 59 4.37 33.84 8.10
C ILE A 59 4.50 32.96 9.34
N GLU A 60 5.08 31.80 9.16
CA GLU A 60 5.35 30.80 10.18
C GLU A 60 6.85 30.48 10.20
N ASP A 61 7.36 30.26 11.40
CA ASP A 61 8.72 29.75 11.61
C ASP A 61 8.69 28.22 11.50
N GLU A 62 9.38 27.65 10.51
CA GLU A 62 9.38 26.19 10.25
C GLU A 62 10.36 25.45 11.17
N GLY A 63 10.41 25.84 12.45
CA GLY A 63 11.36 25.31 13.43
C GLY A 63 12.81 25.74 13.16
N SER A 64 13.00 26.96 12.66
CA SER A 64 14.32 27.47 12.32
C SER A 64 15.24 27.64 13.52
N THR A 65 16.53 27.44 13.29
CA THR A 65 17.59 27.51 14.32
C THR A 65 17.72 28.90 14.93
N ASN A 66 17.52 29.96 14.12
CA ASN A 66 17.79 31.35 14.52
C ASN A 66 16.53 32.23 14.57
N GLY A 67 15.35 31.65 14.32
CA GLY A 67 14.07 32.30 14.48
C GLY A 67 13.66 33.25 13.36
N VAL A 68 12.35 33.46 13.25
CA VAL A 68 11.72 34.47 12.39
C VAL A 68 11.22 35.65 13.23
N GLN A 69 11.39 36.88 12.74
CA GLN A 69 10.84 38.09 13.36
C GLN A 69 10.05 38.92 12.35
N VAL A 70 8.92 39.50 12.79
CA VAL A 70 8.13 40.47 12.02
C VAL A 70 8.09 41.78 12.79
N ASN A 71 8.56 42.87 12.18
CA ASN A 71 8.69 44.21 12.78
C ASN A 71 9.43 44.18 14.14
N GLY A 72 10.43 43.30 14.27
CA GLY A 72 11.22 43.12 15.50
C GLY A 72 10.61 42.22 16.57
N ALA A 73 9.38 41.74 16.40
CA ALA A 73 8.75 40.76 17.29
C ALA A 73 9.02 39.33 16.78
N LYS A 74 9.43 38.41 17.67
CA LYS A 74 9.65 37.00 17.32
C LYS A 74 8.31 36.32 17.00
N VAL A 75 8.30 35.50 15.95
CA VAL A 75 7.15 34.69 15.56
C VAL A 75 7.17 33.40 16.37
N ASP A 76 6.12 33.16 17.15
CA ASP A 76 5.88 31.93 17.91
C ASP A 76 4.56 31.33 17.39
N GLY A 77 4.65 30.38 16.46
CA GLY A 77 3.53 29.93 15.63
C GLY A 77 3.39 30.77 14.35
N GLN A 78 2.25 31.44 14.16
CA GLN A 78 1.94 32.21 12.95
C GLN A 78 1.80 33.71 13.23
N ALA A 79 2.34 34.54 12.34
CA ALA A 79 2.21 35.99 12.37
C ALA A 79 1.58 36.52 11.07
N ASN A 80 0.56 37.38 11.20
CA ASN A 80 -0.08 38.03 10.05
C ASN A 80 0.87 39.06 9.42
N LEU A 81 1.00 39.03 8.10
CA LEU A 81 1.76 39.99 7.31
C LEU A 81 0.84 41.07 6.72
N LYS A 82 1.29 42.32 6.78
CA LYS A 82 0.68 43.50 6.16
C LYS A 82 1.64 44.13 5.16
N SER A 83 1.07 44.85 4.19
CA SER A 83 1.87 45.67 3.27
C SER A 83 2.64 46.72 4.07
N GLY A 84 3.96 46.72 3.96
CA GLY A 84 4.88 47.56 4.71
C GLY A 84 5.69 46.83 5.78
N ASP A 85 5.30 45.61 6.19
CA ASP A 85 5.99 44.88 7.25
C ASP A 85 7.42 44.50 6.87
N VAL A 86 8.30 44.53 7.86
CA VAL A 86 9.70 44.11 7.71
C VAL A 86 9.89 42.79 8.44
N VAL A 87 10.28 41.78 7.69
CA VAL A 87 10.54 40.43 8.18
C VAL A 87 12.04 40.21 8.25
N LYS A 88 12.51 39.72 9.38
CA LYS A 88 13.89 39.34 9.59
C LYS A 88 13.99 37.84 9.82
N LEU A 89 14.80 37.17 9.02
CA LEU A 89 15.15 35.76 9.16
C LEU A 89 16.57 35.67 9.74
N ALA A 90 16.71 34.98 10.86
CA ALA A 90 17.97 34.91 11.61
C ALA A 90 18.57 36.32 11.88
N HIS A 91 19.90 36.42 11.89
CA HIS A 91 20.62 37.68 12.06
C HIS A 91 20.98 38.35 10.72
N SER A 92 20.84 37.63 9.61
CA SER A 92 21.55 37.91 8.35
C SER A 92 20.65 38.25 7.16
N ILE A 93 19.32 38.11 7.27
CA ILE A 93 18.37 38.42 6.18
C ILE A 93 17.20 39.25 6.69
N GLU A 94 16.92 40.37 6.02
CA GLU A 94 15.80 41.25 6.27
C GLU A 94 15.13 41.62 4.93
N PHE A 95 13.80 41.57 4.89
CA PHE A 95 13.04 41.92 3.70
C PHE A 95 11.74 42.64 4.05
N LYS A 96 11.29 43.49 3.15
CA LYS A 96 10.03 44.22 3.26
C LYS A 96 8.95 43.54 2.44
N VAL A 97 7.76 43.43 3.01
CA VAL A 97 6.55 42.89 2.39
C VAL A 97 5.73 44.02 1.76
N GLU A 98 5.26 43.82 0.53
CA GLU A 98 4.30 44.67 -0.17
C GLU A 98 3.14 43.79 -0.68
N LEU A 99 1.91 44.14 -0.32
CA LEU A 99 0.69 43.47 -0.77
C LEU A 99 -0.05 44.36 -1.76
N ASP A 100 -0.33 43.86 -2.96
CA ASP A 100 -1.07 44.61 -3.98
C ASP A 100 -2.59 44.36 -3.89
N THR A 101 -3.38 45.42 -4.03
CA THR A 101 -4.85 45.32 -4.05
C THR A 101 -5.31 45.07 -5.48
N ALA A 102 -5.72 43.84 -5.78
CA ALA A 102 -6.17 43.49 -7.13
C ALA A 102 -7.38 44.34 -7.57
N LYS A 103 -7.23 45.01 -8.74
CA LYS A 103 -8.32 45.67 -9.48
C LYS A 103 -9.46 44.68 -9.74
N LYS A 104 -10.69 45.19 -9.64
CA LYS A 104 -11.95 44.51 -9.96
C LYS A 104 -11.96 44.06 -11.43
N ILE A 105 -11.63 42.79 -11.69
CA ILE A 105 -11.79 42.16 -13.01
C ILE A 105 -13.12 41.42 -13.01
N VAL A 106 -13.97 41.75 -13.98
CA VAL A 106 -15.21 41.02 -14.29
C VAL A 106 -14.80 39.64 -14.82
N TYR A 107 -15.27 38.58 -14.16
CA TYR A 107 -14.94 37.19 -14.49
C TYR A 107 -15.49 36.83 -15.88
N GLN A 108 -14.62 36.39 -16.79
CA GLN A 108 -14.97 35.55 -17.94
C GLN A 108 -14.22 34.22 -17.74
N GLU A 109 -14.92 33.09 -17.93
CA GLU A 109 -14.35 31.74 -17.81
C GLU A 109 -13.07 31.58 -18.64
N PRO A 110 -11.96 31.07 -18.07
CA PRO A 110 -10.82 30.68 -18.88
C PRO A 110 -11.14 29.38 -19.61
N ALA A 111 -10.83 29.35 -20.91
CA ALA A 111 -10.91 28.13 -21.70
C ALA A 111 -9.87 27.12 -21.21
N LEU A 112 -10.23 25.83 -21.29
CA LEU A 112 -9.45 24.63 -20.95
C LEU A 112 -8.04 24.53 -21.61
N GLU A 113 -7.67 25.51 -22.42
CA GLU A 113 -6.49 25.55 -23.28
C GLU A 113 -5.23 26.05 -22.55
N ASP A 114 -5.37 26.81 -21.46
CA ASP A 114 -4.23 27.48 -20.78
C ASP A 114 -3.62 26.67 -19.61
N LEU A 115 -4.30 25.62 -19.14
CA LEU A 115 -3.85 24.80 -17.98
C LEU A 115 -2.95 23.62 -18.36
N LEU A 116 -2.65 23.44 -19.65
CA LEU A 116 -1.90 22.30 -20.16
C LEU A 116 -0.68 22.77 -20.96
N PHE A 117 0.49 22.70 -20.32
CA PHE A 117 1.86 22.65 -20.88
C PHE A 117 2.65 23.97 -21.10
N GLN A 118 3.87 23.96 -20.54
CA GLN A 118 5.00 24.79 -20.97
C GLN A 118 5.71 24.10 -22.16
N ASN A 119 5.42 24.46 -23.43
CA ASN A 119 6.38 24.53 -24.57
C ASN A 119 5.73 24.70 -25.98
N THR A 120 6.56 25.23 -26.90
CA THR A 120 6.50 25.55 -28.36
C THR A 120 5.18 25.89 -29.10
N ASN A 121 5.23 26.92 -29.96
CA ASN A 121 4.11 27.40 -30.81
C ASN A 121 3.50 26.34 -31.74
N SER A 122 4.25 25.30 -32.14
CA SER A 122 3.75 24.25 -33.03
C SER A 122 2.84 23.23 -32.35
N GLU A 123 2.96 23.07 -31.03
CA GLU A 123 2.14 22.16 -30.22
C GLU A 123 0.81 22.82 -29.85
N LYS A 124 0.83 24.13 -29.55
CA LYS A 124 -0.38 24.95 -29.32
C LYS A 124 -1.33 24.94 -30.52
N GLU A 125 -0.80 25.07 -31.74
CA GLU A 125 -1.57 25.00 -32.99
C GLU A 125 -2.27 23.65 -33.20
N LEU A 126 -1.62 22.53 -32.84
CA LEU A 126 -2.19 21.19 -33.00
C LEU A 126 -3.32 20.92 -32.00
N VAL A 127 -3.16 21.42 -30.78
CA VAL A 127 -4.19 21.35 -29.72
C VAL A 127 -5.40 22.22 -30.09
N LYS A 128 -5.17 23.39 -30.68
CA LYS A 128 -6.25 24.28 -31.17
C LYS A 128 -7.09 23.60 -32.27
N ASP A 129 -6.43 22.95 -33.23
CA ASP A 129 -7.12 22.18 -34.28
C ASP A 129 -7.90 20.96 -33.70
N LEU A 130 -7.38 20.32 -32.64
CA LEU A 130 -8.06 19.21 -31.94
C LEU A 130 -9.26 19.67 -31.09
N ALA A 131 -9.14 20.80 -30.39
CA ALA A 131 -10.21 21.41 -29.62
C ALA A 131 -11.34 21.94 -30.54
N GLU A 132 -10.99 22.51 -31.70
CA GLU A 132 -11.98 22.91 -32.71
C GLU A 132 -12.72 21.67 -33.25
N PHE A 133 -12.02 20.56 -33.50
CA PHE A 133 -12.65 19.30 -33.90
C PHE A 133 -13.60 18.75 -32.83
N GLN A 134 -13.18 18.77 -31.56
CA GLN A 134 -13.99 18.29 -30.44
C GLN A 134 -15.26 19.14 -30.27
N LYS A 135 -15.17 20.47 -30.39
CA LYS A 135 -16.35 21.36 -30.38
C LYS A 135 -17.33 21.06 -31.51
N VAL A 136 -16.85 20.80 -32.74
CA VAL A 136 -17.73 20.45 -33.87
C VAL A 136 -18.43 19.10 -33.65
N VAL A 137 -17.76 18.12 -33.04
CA VAL A 137 -18.33 16.81 -32.69
C VAL A 137 -19.37 16.94 -31.56
N SER A 138 -19.09 17.72 -30.52
CA SER A 138 -20.03 18.00 -29.43
C SER A 138 -21.30 18.70 -29.92
N LEU A 139 -21.17 19.66 -30.85
CA LEU A 139 -22.30 20.32 -31.50
C LEU A 139 -23.15 19.35 -32.33
N ASN A 140 -22.53 18.42 -33.07
CA ASN A 140 -23.27 17.37 -33.78
C ASN A 140 -24.02 16.43 -32.81
N THR A 141 -23.48 16.19 -31.62
CA THR A 141 -24.10 15.32 -30.59
C THR A 141 -25.29 16.01 -29.91
N LEU A 142 -25.18 17.31 -29.63
CA LEU A 142 -26.27 18.13 -29.08
C LEU A 142 -27.44 18.30 -30.07
N VAL A 143 -27.16 18.44 -31.36
CA VAL A 143 -28.20 18.51 -32.40
C VAL A 143 -28.95 17.16 -32.53
N ILE A 144 -28.26 16.03 -32.32
CA ILE A 144 -28.88 14.70 -32.32
C ILE A 144 -29.72 14.49 -31.04
N GLY A 145 -29.21 14.88 -29.87
CA GLY A 145 -29.93 14.79 -28.59
C GLY A 145 -31.18 15.68 -28.51
N ALA A 146 -31.15 16.87 -29.15
CA ALA A 146 -32.33 17.73 -29.23
C ALA A 146 -33.43 17.17 -30.15
N GLN A 147 -33.08 16.39 -31.18
CA GLN A 147 -34.06 15.74 -32.06
C GLN A 147 -34.74 14.52 -31.40
N GLU A 148 -34.06 13.83 -30.48
CA GLU A 148 -34.65 12.71 -29.72
C GLU A 148 -35.60 13.20 -28.61
N ALA A 149 -35.40 14.41 -28.07
CA ALA A 149 -36.28 15.02 -27.07
C ALA A 149 -37.59 15.60 -27.65
N GLU A 150 -37.63 15.99 -28.93
CA GLU A 150 -38.83 16.54 -29.57
C GLU A 150 -39.74 15.49 -30.25
N GLY A 151 -39.35 14.20 -30.21
CA GLY A 151 -40.04 13.09 -30.90
C GLY A 151 -41.44 12.71 -30.38
N GLU A 152 -41.93 13.28 -29.27
CA GLU A 152 -43.25 12.94 -28.71
C GLU A 152 -44.37 13.98 -28.95
N ARG A 153 -44.17 15.04 -29.73
CA ARG A 153 -45.28 15.96 -30.08
C ARG A 153 -45.30 16.41 -31.55
N LYS A 154 -46.17 15.73 -32.32
CA LYS A 154 -46.80 16.10 -33.61
C LYS A 154 -45.89 16.43 -34.81
N ALA A 155 -46.18 15.73 -35.91
CA ALA A 155 -45.60 15.89 -37.23
C ALA A 155 -45.82 17.30 -37.84
N THR A 156 -44.74 17.97 -38.27
CA THR A 156 -44.58 18.66 -39.58
C THR A 156 -43.18 19.29 -39.75
N THR A 157 -42.52 18.98 -40.88
CA THR A 157 -41.37 19.66 -41.57
C THR A 157 -39.90 19.38 -41.13
N PRO A 158 -39.11 18.61 -41.93
CA PRO A 158 -37.69 18.30 -41.67
C PRO A 158 -36.68 19.06 -42.57
N GLN A 159 -36.85 20.37 -42.81
CA GLN A 159 -35.93 21.13 -43.69
C GLN A 159 -34.81 21.91 -42.97
N PHE A 160 -34.96 22.26 -41.69
CA PHE A 160 -33.94 23.07 -40.99
C PHE A 160 -32.70 22.27 -40.54
N GLY A 161 -32.83 20.96 -40.27
CA GLY A 161 -31.71 20.12 -39.77
C GLY A 161 -30.67 19.71 -40.82
N LYS A 162 -31.04 19.68 -42.11
CA LYS A 162 -30.16 19.16 -43.18
C LYS A 162 -29.01 20.13 -43.53
N LYS A 163 -29.32 21.43 -43.62
CA LYS A 163 -28.32 22.49 -43.90
C LYS A 163 -27.33 22.70 -42.75
N ALA A 164 -27.75 22.51 -41.50
CA ALA A 164 -26.86 22.63 -40.35
C ALA A 164 -25.84 21.48 -40.31
N ARG A 165 -26.30 20.25 -40.61
CA ARG A 165 -25.47 19.02 -40.63
C ARG A 165 -24.47 19.00 -41.79
N GLU A 166 -24.87 19.46 -42.98
CA GLU A 166 -23.95 19.60 -44.13
C GLU A 166 -22.83 20.63 -43.85
N LYS A 167 -23.13 21.70 -43.11
CA LYS A 167 -22.16 22.75 -42.77
C LYS A 167 -21.16 22.31 -41.69
N THR A 168 -21.58 21.49 -40.72
CA THR A 168 -20.70 20.92 -39.69
C THR A 168 -19.83 19.79 -40.22
N ASP A 169 -20.37 18.93 -41.10
CA ASP A 169 -19.61 17.84 -41.73
C ASP A 169 -18.54 18.34 -42.70
N GLY A 170 -18.82 19.42 -43.45
CA GLY A 170 -17.82 20.10 -44.29
C GLY A 170 -16.65 20.66 -43.48
N LYS A 171 -16.93 21.28 -42.32
CA LYS A 171 -15.91 21.84 -41.44
C LYS A 171 -15.08 20.76 -40.75
N ALA A 172 -15.69 19.63 -40.37
CA ALA A 172 -14.99 18.46 -39.84
C ALA A 172 -14.09 17.77 -40.88
N ALA A 173 -14.44 17.81 -42.17
CA ALA A 173 -13.59 17.30 -43.25
C ALA A 173 -12.36 18.19 -43.50
N GLU A 174 -12.54 19.52 -43.45
CA GLU A 174 -11.46 20.50 -43.61
C GLU A 174 -10.39 20.39 -42.50
N ILE A 175 -10.83 20.28 -41.24
CA ILE A 175 -9.92 20.12 -40.07
C ILE A 175 -9.15 18.79 -40.15
N ARG A 176 -9.80 17.70 -40.60
CA ARG A 176 -9.14 16.40 -40.82
C ARG A 176 -8.05 16.46 -41.90
N SER A 177 -8.22 17.31 -42.92
CA SER A 177 -7.22 17.52 -43.97
C SER A 177 -5.97 18.22 -43.41
N ARG A 178 -6.16 19.33 -42.65
CA ARG A 178 -5.07 20.08 -42.01
C ARG A 178 -4.25 19.22 -41.03
N LEU A 179 -4.91 18.41 -40.21
CA LEU A 179 -4.26 17.49 -39.27
C LEU A 179 -3.44 16.39 -39.97
N ARG A 180 -3.90 15.89 -41.13
CA ARG A 180 -3.15 14.92 -41.96
C ARG A 180 -1.90 15.53 -42.59
N GLU A 181 -1.97 16.78 -43.02
CA GLU A 181 -0.83 17.49 -43.63
C GLU A 181 0.27 17.79 -42.60
N LYS A 182 -0.11 18.26 -41.39
CA LYS A 182 0.82 18.50 -40.28
C LYS A 182 1.49 17.19 -39.81
N ARG A 183 0.76 16.06 -39.76
CA ARG A 183 1.32 14.72 -39.49
C ARG A 183 2.35 14.25 -40.51
N LYS A 184 2.25 14.64 -41.79
CA LYS A 184 3.23 14.28 -42.82
C LYS A 184 4.57 15.02 -42.64
N LYS A 185 4.56 16.25 -42.13
CA LYS A 185 5.77 17.09 -41.95
C LYS A 185 6.59 16.74 -40.68
N GLN A 186 6.03 16.08 -39.67
CA GLN A 186 6.64 15.93 -38.34
C GLN A 186 7.19 14.51 -37.98
N LYS A 187 7.40 13.63 -38.97
CA LYS A 187 7.80 12.21 -38.76
C LYS A 187 9.18 11.93 -38.10
N ARG A 188 9.88 12.91 -37.51
CA ARG A 188 11.25 12.76 -37.00
C ARG A 188 11.47 12.95 -35.48
N ASN A 189 10.43 13.23 -34.67
CA ASN A 189 10.63 13.48 -33.23
C ASN A 189 9.85 12.49 -32.32
N LYS A 190 10.52 11.90 -31.32
CA LYS A 190 10.05 10.70 -30.58
C LYS A 190 9.04 11.02 -29.46
N SER A 191 9.13 12.20 -28.84
CA SER A 191 8.25 12.63 -27.73
C SER A 191 6.81 12.93 -28.17
N ILE A 192 6.60 13.38 -29.41
CA ILE A 192 5.27 13.72 -29.96
C ILE A 192 4.47 12.47 -30.37
N ARG A 193 5.14 11.33 -30.58
CA ARG A 193 4.50 10.04 -30.91
C ARG A 193 3.58 9.54 -29.79
N ASN A 194 3.88 9.90 -28.54
CA ASN A 194 3.07 9.52 -27.38
C ASN A 194 1.81 10.41 -27.25
N LEU A 195 1.88 11.70 -27.59
CA LEU A 195 0.70 12.58 -27.62
C LEU A 195 -0.30 12.19 -28.73
N THR A 196 0.21 11.76 -29.90
CA THR A 196 -0.67 11.32 -30.98
C THR A 196 -1.35 9.98 -30.69
N LEU A 197 -0.76 9.14 -29.85
CA LEU A 197 -1.37 7.91 -29.34
C LEU A 197 -2.50 8.23 -28.34
N LEU A 198 -2.29 9.16 -27.41
CA LEU A 198 -3.33 9.62 -26.47
C LEU A 198 -4.57 10.19 -27.18
N GLY A 199 -4.36 11.07 -28.17
CA GLY A 199 -5.47 11.62 -28.96
C GLY A 199 -6.19 10.60 -29.84
N THR A 200 -5.53 9.48 -30.19
CA THR A 200 -6.16 8.40 -30.96
C THR A 200 -6.99 7.47 -30.05
N PHE A 201 -6.63 7.31 -28.79
CA PHE A 201 -7.43 6.57 -27.80
C PHE A 201 -8.76 7.26 -27.47
N VAL A 202 -8.76 8.59 -27.36
CA VAL A 202 -10.00 9.38 -27.16
C VAL A 202 -10.95 9.25 -28.35
N VAL A 203 -10.41 9.18 -29.58
CA VAL A 203 -11.21 9.04 -30.81
C VAL A 203 -11.73 7.61 -31.00
N ILE A 204 -11.01 6.57 -30.58
CA ILE A 204 -11.46 5.17 -30.71
C ILE A 204 -12.52 4.83 -29.65
N GLY A 205 -12.43 5.41 -28.44
CA GLY A 205 -13.43 5.22 -27.38
C GLY A 205 -14.81 5.80 -27.73
N TYR A 206 -14.87 6.85 -28.56
CA TYR A 206 -16.12 7.53 -28.92
C TYR A 206 -16.84 6.95 -30.15
N PHE A 207 -16.18 6.15 -30.99
CA PHE A 207 -16.75 5.64 -32.25
C PHE A 207 -17.23 4.18 -32.22
N TYR A 208 -17.01 3.42 -31.13
CA TYR A 208 -17.42 2.00 -31.02
C TYR A 208 -18.56 1.70 -30.03
N GLY A 209 -19.37 2.69 -29.69
CA GLY A 209 -20.75 2.48 -29.23
C GLY A 209 -21.57 3.66 -29.73
N PRO A 210 -22.46 3.52 -30.74
CA PRO A 210 -23.47 2.47 -30.88
C PRO A 210 -23.62 1.91 -32.31
N ALA A 211 -23.54 0.59 -32.46
CA ALA A 211 -24.11 -0.10 -33.62
C ALA A 211 -24.83 -1.33 -33.10
N ILE A 212 -26.17 -1.24 -33.07
CA ILE A 212 -27.21 -2.29 -33.13
C ILE A 212 -28.45 -1.68 -32.43
N SER A 213 -29.23 -0.92 -33.19
CA SER A 213 -30.64 -0.68 -32.92
C SER A 213 -31.40 -0.71 -34.24
N GLU A 214 -31.33 -1.84 -34.94
CA GLU A 214 -32.29 -2.16 -36.00
C GLU A 214 -32.64 -3.64 -35.93
N GLY A 215 -33.91 -3.91 -35.66
CA GLY A 215 -34.52 -5.24 -35.74
C GLY A 215 -35.03 -5.77 -34.41
N VAL A 216 -36.26 -5.39 -34.02
CA VAL A 216 -37.43 -6.28 -34.04
C VAL A 216 -38.69 -5.41 -33.94
N LYS A 217 -39.48 -5.40 -35.01
CA LYS A 217 -40.87 -4.97 -35.02
C LYS A 217 -41.75 -6.07 -34.43
N SER A 218 -42.71 -5.65 -33.62
CA SER A 218 -44.06 -6.21 -33.43
C SER A 218 -44.26 -7.73 -33.56
N PHE A 219 -44.68 -8.37 -32.47
CA PHE A 219 -45.74 -9.38 -32.52
C PHE A 219 -46.64 -9.25 -31.28
N SER A 220 -47.92 -9.06 -31.56
CA SER A 220 -49.06 -9.03 -30.66
C SER A 220 -49.80 -10.38 -30.68
N GLY A 221 -50.41 -10.75 -29.56
CA GLY A 221 -51.36 -11.87 -29.40
C GLY A 221 -50.71 -13.08 -28.70
N GLN A 222 -51.39 -13.86 -27.87
CA GLN A 222 -52.75 -13.88 -27.34
C GLN A 222 -52.78 -15.00 -26.26
N GLN A 223 -53.74 -14.94 -25.33
CA GLN A 223 -54.29 -16.04 -24.48
C GLN A 223 -53.40 -16.55 -23.31
N ASP A 224 -53.82 -16.29 -22.07
CA ASP A 224 -54.82 -17.02 -21.26
C ASP A 224 -54.32 -18.39 -20.77
N GLU A 225 -53.99 -18.49 -19.48
CA GLU A 225 -54.65 -19.45 -18.60
C GLU A 225 -54.44 -19.11 -17.12
N ARG A 226 -55.56 -19.09 -16.40
CA ARG A 226 -55.70 -18.97 -14.96
C ARG A 226 -55.43 -20.32 -14.32
N VAL A 227 -54.75 -20.34 -13.17
CA VAL A 227 -55.14 -21.21 -12.05
C VAL A 227 -55.12 -20.40 -10.77
N ALA A 228 -56.30 -20.24 -10.20
CA ALA A 228 -56.55 -19.74 -8.86
C ALA A 228 -56.49 -20.93 -7.87
N LEU A 229 -56.02 -20.68 -6.65
CA LEU A 229 -56.48 -21.36 -5.44
C LEU A 229 -56.25 -20.41 -4.24
N SER A 230 -57.35 -19.85 -3.76
CA SER A 230 -57.61 -19.40 -2.38
C SER A 230 -57.64 -20.64 -1.44
N SER A 231 -57.64 -20.63 -0.11
CA SER A 231 -57.84 -19.65 0.98
C SER A 231 -57.62 -20.40 2.32
N GLU A 232 -57.45 -19.63 3.42
CA GLU A 232 -57.90 -19.90 4.81
C GLU A 232 -57.00 -20.63 5.85
N ILE A 233 -56.48 -19.82 6.79
CA ILE A 233 -56.66 -19.79 8.28
C ILE A 233 -56.46 -21.08 9.10
N ASP A 234 -55.59 -21.04 10.14
CA ASP A 234 -55.99 -21.16 11.57
C ASP A 234 -54.85 -20.79 12.54
N GLU A 235 -55.03 -19.67 13.23
CA GLU A 235 -54.35 -19.28 14.47
C GLU A 235 -55.18 -19.81 15.66
N SER A 236 -54.78 -20.92 16.28
CA SER A 236 -54.99 -21.14 17.72
C SER A 236 -54.53 -22.53 18.18
N LYS A 237 -53.51 -22.57 19.04
CA LYS A 237 -53.46 -23.41 20.25
C LYS A 237 -52.17 -23.19 21.04
N ILE A 238 -52.31 -22.35 22.05
CA ILE A 238 -51.45 -22.22 23.23
C ILE A 238 -51.83 -23.36 24.20
N PRO A 239 -50.92 -23.83 25.08
CA PRO A 239 -51.15 -23.49 26.48
C PRO A 239 -49.91 -22.92 27.17
N SER A 240 -50.18 -21.83 27.87
CA SER A 240 -49.34 -21.06 28.76
C SER A 240 -49.35 -21.68 30.15
N VAL A 241 -48.25 -21.55 30.88
CA VAL A 241 -48.25 -21.56 32.34
C VAL A 241 -47.58 -20.28 32.82
N VAL A 242 -48.38 -19.53 33.57
CA VAL A 242 -48.13 -18.25 34.24
C VAL A 242 -47.55 -18.52 35.63
N VAL A 243 -46.81 -17.55 36.20
CA VAL A 243 -46.79 -17.03 37.59
C VAL A 243 -45.45 -16.28 37.76
N SER A 244 -45.24 -15.09 38.34
CA SER A 244 -45.98 -13.87 38.74
C SER A 244 -44.93 -12.89 39.31
N ASN A 245 -45.22 -11.59 39.35
CA ASN A 245 -44.35 -10.47 39.77
C ASN A 245 -44.13 -10.27 41.30
N THR A 246 -42.89 -9.86 41.66
CA THR A 246 -42.41 -8.88 42.71
C THR A 246 -42.81 -9.01 44.22
N PRO A 247 -42.34 -8.14 45.16
CA PRO A 247 -40.99 -8.07 45.78
C PRO A 247 -41.03 -8.07 47.34
N SER A 248 -39.94 -8.41 48.06
CA SER A 248 -39.80 -8.01 49.49
C SER A 248 -38.38 -8.13 50.04
N ASN A 249 -37.86 -7.00 50.52
CA ASN A 249 -36.77 -6.90 51.48
C ASN A 249 -37.29 -7.33 52.86
N LYS A 250 -36.55 -8.20 53.57
CA LYS A 250 -36.53 -8.20 55.05
C LYS A 250 -35.35 -8.99 55.62
N LEU A 251 -34.76 -8.37 56.65
CA LEU A 251 -33.83 -8.88 57.66
C LEU A 251 -32.33 -8.68 57.41
N GLU A 252 -31.94 -7.41 57.48
CA GLU A 252 -30.86 -7.00 58.38
C GLU A 252 -31.27 -7.25 59.84
N LYS A 253 -30.49 -8.03 60.57
CA LYS A 253 -29.99 -7.76 61.94
C LYS A 253 -29.26 -9.00 62.46
N GLU A 254 -28.13 -8.75 63.10
CA GLU A 254 -27.19 -9.72 63.71
C GLU A 254 -26.19 -10.34 62.72
N VAL A 255 -25.20 -9.57 62.26
CA VAL A 255 -23.84 -9.57 62.84
C VAL A 255 -23.15 -8.29 62.35
N THR A 256 -23.53 -7.18 62.97
CA THR A 256 -22.76 -5.94 63.06
C THR A 256 -22.47 -5.79 64.55
N GLU A 257 -21.47 -6.51 65.05
CA GLU A 257 -20.81 -6.30 66.35
C GLU A 257 -19.83 -7.46 66.58
N LYS A 258 -18.69 -7.41 65.88
CA LYS A 258 -17.39 -7.81 66.41
C LYS A 258 -16.31 -7.40 65.42
N VAL A 259 -15.54 -6.40 65.86
CA VAL A 259 -14.27 -5.92 65.31
C VAL A 259 -14.46 -4.91 64.15
N GLU A 260 -15.09 -3.75 64.38
CA GLU A 260 -14.45 -2.57 64.98
C GLU A 260 -13.83 -2.78 66.37
N MET A 261 -12.51 -3.01 66.37
CA MET A 261 -11.55 -2.50 67.35
C MET A 261 -10.20 -2.52 66.64
N GLU A 262 -9.94 -1.45 65.88
CA GLU A 262 -8.62 -0.80 65.70
C GLU A 262 -8.69 0.25 64.57
N GLN A 263 -9.47 1.29 64.82
CA GLN A 263 -9.15 2.65 64.41
C GLN A 263 -9.43 3.57 65.60
N LYS A 264 -8.39 3.94 66.36
CA LYS A 264 -8.27 5.21 67.10
C LYS A 264 -6.92 5.31 67.84
N GLN A 265 -6.42 6.56 67.87
CA GLN A 265 -5.16 7.10 68.39
C GLN A 265 -3.95 6.96 67.45
N GLU A 266 -3.30 8.03 66.98
CA GLU A 266 -3.37 9.48 67.23
C GLU A 266 -2.76 10.17 65.98
N LEU A 267 -3.49 10.95 65.19
CA LEU A 267 -3.85 12.38 65.29
C LEU A 267 -2.69 13.40 65.16
N SER A 268 -2.96 14.40 64.30
CA SER A 268 -2.35 15.72 64.18
C SER A 268 -1.05 15.77 63.35
N SER A 269 -0.81 16.69 62.41
CA SER A 269 -1.38 18.03 62.18
C SER A 269 -0.85 18.63 60.85
N VAL A 270 -1.71 19.37 60.14
CA VAL A 270 -1.43 20.65 59.41
C VAL A 270 -0.69 20.65 58.05
N SER A 271 -1.29 21.37 57.09
CA SER A 271 -0.83 21.77 55.72
C SER A 271 0.26 22.88 55.74
N PRO A 272 0.58 23.54 54.60
CA PRO A 272 1.33 23.14 53.40
C PRO A 272 2.62 24.00 53.21
N GLU A 273 3.29 23.88 52.04
CA GLU A 273 4.24 24.82 51.39
C GLU A 273 5.79 24.63 51.42
N VAL A 274 6.36 24.76 50.21
CA VAL A 274 7.68 25.34 49.78
C VAL A 274 8.97 24.48 49.70
N ILE A 275 9.37 24.22 48.45
CA ILE A 275 10.71 24.30 47.79
C ILE A 275 11.98 23.91 48.60
N LYS A 276 12.75 22.91 48.14
CA LYS A 276 14.15 23.01 47.61
C LYS A 276 14.84 21.63 47.43
N SER A 277 15.76 21.60 46.47
CA SER A 277 16.58 20.54 45.84
C SER A 277 17.22 19.48 46.76
N PRO A 278 17.60 18.29 46.24
CA PRO A 278 18.43 17.33 46.98
C PRO A 278 19.94 17.51 46.68
N GLU A 279 20.73 17.63 47.74
CA GLU A 279 22.19 17.42 47.75
C GLU A 279 22.54 15.92 47.89
N LEU A 280 23.69 15.56 47.33
CA LEU A 280 24.33 14.24 47.31
C LEU A 280 24.81 13.79 48.69
N VAL A 281 24.58 12.53 49.06
CA VAL A 281 25.39 11.81 50.08
C VAL A 281 25.69 10.38 49.63
N SER A 282 26.97 10.01 49.69
CA SER A 282 27.57 8.72 49.34
C SER A 282 27.33 7.62 50.37
N TYR A 283 27.15 6.36 49.93
CA TYR A 283 27.24 5.17 50.79
C TYR A 283 28.09 4.06 50.16
N ALA A 284 28.96 3.46 50.97
CA ALA A 284 29.76 2.26 50.66
C ALA A 284 29.09 0.99 51.24
N PRO A 285 29.20 -0.21 50.62
CA PRO A 285 28.46 -1.39 51.05
C PRO A 285 29.26 -2.39 51.91
N GLN A 286 28.55 -3.10 52.79
CA GLN A 286 29.00 -4.29 53.56
C GLN A 286 28.64 -5.60 52.82
N VAL A 287 29.29 -6.71 53.21
CA VAL A 287 29.25 -8.04 52.56
C VAL A 287 28.73 -9.09 53.55
N ASP A 288 27.83 -9.97 53.11
CA ASP A 288 27.40 -11.18 53.85
C ASP A 288 27.53 -12.45 52.96
N GLU A 289 27.96 -13.56 53.55
CA GLU A 289 28.14 -14.90 52.93
C GLU A 289 26.98 -15.85 53.26
N LEU A 290 26.60 -16.73 52.31
CA LEU A 290 25.62 -17.81 52.51
C LEU A 290 26.01 -19.05 51.67
N ASP A 291 26.10 -20.21 52.34
CA ASP A 291 26.48 -21.51 51.78
C ASP A 291 25.27 -22.33 51.28
N ILE A 292 25.43 -23.04 50.14
CA ILE A 292 24.48 -24.08 49.69
C ILE A 292 25.27 -25.28 49.14
N GLU A 293 25.00 -26.48 49.70
CA GLU A 293 25.56 -27.77 49.28
C GLU A 293 24.85 -28.36 48.05
N LEU A 294 25.64 -28.89 47.10
CA LEU A 294 25.16 -29.71 45.97
C LEU A 294 25.72 -31.13 46.09
N SER A 295 24.83 -32.13 46.14
CA SER A 295 25.18 -33.55 46.13
C SER A 295 25.53 -34.04 44.71
N SER A 296 26.49 -34.96 44.63
CA SER A 296 27.17 -35.40 43.41
C SER A 296 27.07 -36.90 43.15
N SER A 297 27.13 -37.28 41.87
CA SER A 297 27.66 -38.54 41.31
C SER A 297 27.77 -38.31 39.78
N ASP A 298 28.88 -38.47 39.05
CA ASP A 298 29.96 -39.45 39.18
C ASP A 298 31.27 -38.99 38.50
N THR A 299 32.38 -39.53 39.03
CA THR A 299 33.78 -39.58 38.52
C THR A 299 34.61 -38.28 38.51
N GLY A 300 35.68 -38.29 39.29
CA GLY A 300 36.45 -37.11 39.66
C GLY A 300 37.84 -36.97 39.05
N VAL A 301 38.27 -35.71 38.96
CA VAL A 301 39.61 -35.21 39.33
C VAL A 301 39.40 -33.82 39.93
N ALA A 302 39.50 -33.70 41.26
CA ALA A 302 39.32 -32.44 41.97
C ALA A 302 40.65 -31.66 42.05
N LYS A 303 40.70 -30.46 41.45
CA LYS A 303 41.59 -29.38 41.87
C LYS A 303 40.70 -28.29 42.49
N SER A 304 40.99 -27.93 43.73
CA SER A 304 40.34 -26.84 44.46
C SER A 304 40.48 -25.51 43.72
N ALA A 305 39.38 -24.96 43.22
CA ALA A 305 39.31 -23.57 42.78
C ALA A 305 38.56 -22.78 43.85
N LYS A 306 39.24 -21.79 44.45
CA LYS A 306 38.58 -20.72 45.23
C LYS A 306 37.69 -19.94 44.28
N VAL A 307 36.37 -20.09 44.42
CA VAL A 307 35.41 -19.19 43.77
C VAL A 307 35.35 -17.92 44.60
N ILE A 308 36.15 -16.92 44.22
CA ILE A 308 35.95 -15.55 44.67
C ILE A 308 34.75 -15.04 43.88
N ASN A 309 33.59 -14.92 44.51
CA ASN A 309 32.42 -14.31 43.89
C ASN A 309 32.60 -12.79 43.91
N VAL A 310 33.35 -12.26 42.93
CA VAL A 310 33.41 -10.81 42.71
C VAL A 310 32.12 -10.40 42.02
N SER A 311 31.14 -9.97 42.82
CA SER A 311 30.07 -9.09 42.37
C SER A 311 30.70 -7.78 41.90
N HIS A 312 31.21 -7.75 40.67
CA HIS A 312 31.36 -6.50 39.95
C HIS A 312 29.94 -6.02 39.64
N GLN A 313 29.42 -5.13 40.48
CA GLN A 313 28.42 -4.18 40.04
C GLN A 313 29.02 -3.45 38.84
N ARG A 314 28.67 -3.90 37.63
CA ARG A 314 28.97 -3.16 36.41
C ARG A 314 28.24 -1.83 36.53
N LEU A 315 29.00 -0.73 36.47
CA LEU A 315 28.42 0.57 36.16
C LEU A 315 27.52 0.42 34.92
N PRO A 316 26.34 1.08 34.87
CA PRO A 316 25.49 1.02 33.69
C PRO A 316 26.29 1.40 32.44
N LEU A 317 26.09 0.69 31.32
CA LEU A 317 26.75 1.01 30.03
C LEU A 317 26.63 2.50 29.66
N SER A 318 25.54 3.15 30.05
CA SER A 318 25.31 4.59 29.86
C SER A 318 26.29 5.51 30.60
N VAL A 319 26.88 5.04 31.71
CA VAL A 319 27.90 5.76 32.48
C VAL A 319 29.27 5.60 31.82
N LEU A 320 29.61 4.39 31.38
CA LEU A 320 30.87 4.08 30.68
C LEU A 320 30.99 4.79 29.32
N GLN A 321 29.89 4.94 28.59
CA GLN A 321 29.85 5.65 27.30
C GLN A 321 29.96 7.17 27.45
N LYS A 322 29.44 7.74 28.54
CA LYS A 322 29.55 9.18 28.84
C LYS A 322 31.02 9.58 29.06
N ASP A 323 31.77 8.75 29.78
CA ASP A 323 33.18 9.00 30.07
C ASP A 323 34.05 8.91 28.80
N ALA A 324 33.76 7.97 27.89
CA ALA A 324 34.46 7.87 26.61
C ALA A 324 34.28 9.11 25.72
N ILE A 325 33.03 9.56 25.54
CA ILE A 325 32.73 10.77 24.76
C ILE A 325 33.38 12.01 25.41
N TYR A 326 33.23 12.17 26.74
CA TYR A 326 33.84 13.29 27.46
C TYR A 326 35.37 13.30 27.34
N ASN A 327 36.01 12.13 27.47
CA ASN A 327 37.47 12.01 27.33
C ASN A 327 37.95 12.35 25.91
N PHE A 328 37.21 11.93 24.88
CA PHE A 328 37.47 12.32 23.50
C PHE A 328 37.36 13.84 23.33
N SER A 329 36.25 14.45 23.74
CA SER A 329 36.03 15.90 23.64
C SER A 329 37.09 16.69 24.40
N LYS A 330 37.51 16.22 25.57
CA LYS A 330 38.59 16.83 26.36
C LYS A 330 39.96 16.76 25.66
N LYS A 331 40.23 15.66 24.96
CA LYS A 331 41.51 15.43 24.25
C LYS A 331 41.63 16.27 22.97
N TYR A 332 40.52 16.47 22.25
CA TYR A 332 40.53 17.00 20.89
C TYR A 332 39.76 18.32 20.69
N CYS A 333 38.70 18.57 21.47
CA CYS A 333 37.76 19.67 21.21
C CYS A 333 37.92 20.83 22.20
N PHE A 334 38.14 20.55 23.49
CA PHE A 334 38.09 21.57 24.55
C PHE A 334 39.10 22.71 24.34
N ARG A 335 40.25 22.45 23.72
CA ARG A 335 41.26 23.49 23.44
C ARG A 335 40.72 24.69 22.64
N CYS A 336 39.66 24.49 21.86
CA CYS A 336 39.03 25.50 21.01
C CYS A 336 37.59 25.84 21.41
N HIS A 337 37.01 25.08 22.35
CA HIS A 337 35.60 25.12 22.76
C HIS A 337 35.45 25.01 24.29
N ASP A 338 36.34 25.67 25.04
CA ASP A 338 36.32 25.74 26.49
C ASP A 338 35.76 27.10 26.97
N ASP A 339 35.86 27.34 28.28
CA ASP A 339 35.39 28.57 28.92
C ASP A 339 36.16 29.83 28.49
N LYS A 340 37.34 29.65 27.89
CA LYS A 340 38.27 30.73 27.50
C LYS A 340 38.32 30.94 25.99
N LYS A 341 37.96 29.94 25.19
CA LYS A 341 37.95 29.98 23.72
C LYS A 341 36.68 29.33 23.19
N GLN A 342 35.92 30.11 22.42
CA GLN A 342 34.66 29.72 21.80
C GLN A 342 34.77 29.89 20.28
N LYS A 343 35.50 29.00 19.61
CA LYS A 343 35.49 28.97 18.14
C LYS A 343 34.14 28.45 17.65
N GLY A 344 33.60 29.05 16.58
CA GLY A 344 32.32 28.63 15.98
C GLY A 344 31.11 28.76 16.92
N ASP A 345 31.14 29.72 17.84
CA ASP A 345 30.08 30.01 18.83
C ASP A 345 29.66 28.83 19.74
N PHE A 346 30.47 27.77 19.82
CA PHE A 346 30.16 26.55 20.58
C PHE A 346 31.05 26.33 21.82
N ARG A 347 30.46 25.88 22.93
CA ARG A 347 31.11 25.67 24.24
C ARG A 347 30.68 24.37 24.91
N PHE A 348 31.64 23.48 25.23
CA PHE A 348 31.32 22.17 25.82
C PHE A 348 30.88 22.20 27.29
N ASP A 349 31.13 23.29 28.02
CA ASP A 349 30.71 23.44 29.42
C ASP A 349 29.20 23.75 29.57
N HIS A 350 28.53 24.11 28.49
CA HIS A 350 27.08 24.29 28.43
C HIS A 350 26.34 23.14 27.75
N VAL A 351 27.07 22.09 27.35
CA VAL A 351 26.50 20.92 26.66
C VAL A 351 26.05 19.89 27.69
N ASP A 352 24.77 19.53 27.64
CA ASP A 352 24.26 18.42 28.45
C ASP A 352 24.68 17.07 27.84
N PHE A 353 25.67 16.44 28.45
CA PHE A 353 26.13 15.10 28.10
C PHE A 353 25.10 14.01 28.44
N ALA A 354 24.01 14.30 29.15
CA ALA A 354 22.93 13.36 29.46
C ALA A 354 21.86 13.28 28.34
N LEU A 355 21.85 14.21 27.38
CA LEU A 355 20.85 14.29 26.30
C LEU A 355 19.41 14.35 26.85
N SER A 356 19.20 15.13 27.92
CA SER A 356 17.94 15.15 28.66
C SER A 356 16.89 16.11 28.10
N THR A 357 17.27 16.99 27.17
CA THR A 357 16.41 18.03 26.57
C THR A 357 16.52 18.06 25.05
N HIS A 358 15.52 18.64 24.36
CA HIS A 358 15.56 18.77 22.90
C HIS A 358 16.80 19.56 22.43
N ASP A 359 17.10 20.68 23.09
CA ASP A 359 18.29 21.51 22.80
C ASP A 359 19.59 20.70 22.92
N SER A 360 19.71 19.85 23.93
CA SER A 360 20.90 19.01 24.09
C SER A 360 21.05 18.00 22.95
N ILE A 361 19.95 17.44 22.43
CA ILE A 361 19.98 16.55 21.28
C ILE A 361 20.43 17.28 20.02
N TYR A 362 19.96 18.52 19.81
CA TYR A 362 20.39 19.33 18.66
C TYR A 362 21.89 19.64 18.70
N HIS A 363 22.40 20.13 19.84
CA HIS A 363 23.83 20.42 19.98
C HIS A 363 24.73 19.21 19.72
N TRP A 364 24.32 18.02 20.19
CA TRP A 364 25.06 16.79 19.93
C TRP A 364 24.94 16.28 18.49
N GLN A 365 23.84 16.58 17.79
CA GLN A 365 23.72 16.30 16.35
C GLN A 365 24.68 17.19 15.55
N ASP A 366 24.76 18.48 15.87
CA ASP A 366 25.70 19.39 15.19
C ASP A 366 27.16 18.95 15.38
N ILE A 367 27.50 18.51 16.61
CA ILE A 367 28.81 17.89 16.89
C ILE A 367 29.03 16.64 16.02
N LEU A 368 28.03 15.77 15.92
CA LEU A 368 28.13 14.55 15.11
C LEU A 368 28.35 14.89 13.63
N ASP A 369 27.68 15.91 13.10
CA ASP A 369 27.77 16.30 11.70
C ASP A 369 29.17 16.85 11.34
N VAL A 370 29.75 17.73 12.17
CA VAL A 370 31.11 18.26 11.92
C VAL A 370 32.21 17.22 12.10
N LEU A 371 31.97 16.18 12.92
CA LEU A 371 32.87 15.02 13.03
C LEU A 371 32.74 14.13 11.78
N ASN A 372 31.52 13.92 11.30
CA ASN A 372 31.26 13.12 10.09
C ASN A 372 31.82 13.77 8.82
N THR A 373 31.84 15.11 8.72
CA THR A 373 32.46 15.81 7.58
C THR A 373 33.98 15.88 7.67
N GLY A 374 34.57 15.55 8.82
CA GLY A 374 36.00 15.68 9.07
C GLY A 374 36.48 17.12 9.22
N GLU A 375 35.56 18.09 9.38
CA GLU A 375 35.89 19.50 9.62
C GLU A 375 36.51 19.73 11.00
N MET A 376 36.23 18.83 11.95
CA MET A 376 36.70 18.89 13.32
C MET A 376 37.38 17.58 13.74
N PRO A 377 38.54 17.64 14.42
CA PRO A 377 39.31 18.83 14.76
C PRO A 377 39.99 19.48 13.53
N PRO A 378 40.22 20.81 13.48
CA PRO A 378 40.78 21.46 12.30
C PRO A 378 42.26 21.13 12.08
N GLU A 379 42.76 21.26 10.84
CA GLU A 379 44.11 20.79 10.45
C GLU A 379 45.26 21.34 11.32
N ASP A 380 45.10 22.53 11.92
CA ASP A 380 46.07 23.19 12.80
C ASP A 380 46.11 22.63 14.23
N VAL A 381 45.35 21.58 14.52
CA VAL A 381 45.23 20.97 15.84
C VAL A 381 45.48 19.46 15.82
N LYS A 382 45.64 18.88 17.01
CA LYS A 382 45.86 17.45 17.17
C LYS A 382 44.67 16.69 16.60
N GLN A 383 44.92 15.90 15.55
CA GLN A 383 43.92 15.05 14.93
C GLN A 383 43.70 13.78 15.75
N ALA A 384 42.45 13.30 15.75
CA ALA A 384 42.16 11.95 16.20
C ALA A 384 42.68 10.94 15.17
N ASN A 385 43.11 9.77 15.63
CA ASN A 385 43.34 8.67 14.68
C ASN A 385 41.98 8.12 14.21
N GLU A 386 41.97 7.45 13.07
CA GLU A 386 40.73 6.96 12.43
C GLU A 386 39.91 6.03 13.32
N GLN A 387 40.57 5.21 14.15
CA GLN A 387 39.90 4.29 15.06
C GLN A 387 39.19 5.03 16.19
N GLU A 388 39.87 5.95 16.87
CA GLU A 388 39.29 6.77 17.95
C GLU A 388 38.13 7.63 17.44
N LEU A 389 38.23 8.14 16.20
CA LEU A 389 37.17 8.93 15.56
C LEU A 389 35.94 8.07 15.21
N SER A 390 36.14 6.90 14.61
CA SER A 390 35.06 5.96 14.30
C SER A 390 34.32 5.50 15.56
N GLU A 391 35.06 5.16 16.63
CA GLU A 391 34.49 4.73 17.91
C GLU A 391 33.62 5.82 18.55
N VAL A 392 34.09 7.08 18.59
CA VAL A 392 33.32 8.17 19.21
C VAL A 392 32.09 8.54 18.39
N ILE A 393 32.20 8.54 17.06
CA ILE A 393 31.07 8.81 16.15
C ILE A 393 29.96 7.78 16.41
N GLY A 394 30.30 6.49 16.43
CA GLY A 394 29.34 5.42 16.74
C GLY A 394 28.65 5.61 18.09
N LEU A 395 29.41 5.95 19.15
CA LEU A 395 28.85 6.20 20.47
C LEU A 395 27.88 7.40 20.51
N ILE A 396 28.21 8.50 19.84
CA ILE A 396 27.35 9.68 19.78
C ILE A 396 26.06 9.36 19.01
N THR A 397 26.18 8.68 17.87
CA THR A 397 25.04 8.27 17.04
C THR A 397 24.04 7.41 17.82
N ASP A 398 24.52 6.36 18.50
CA ASP A 398 23.65 5.45 19.28
C ASP A 398 22.92 6.21 20.41
N ARG A 399 23.61 7.13 21.10
CA ARG A 399 23.02 7.89 22.20
C ARG A 399 21.98 8.91 21.73
N LEU A 400 22.24 9.59 20.61
CA LEU A 400 21.30 10.54 20.00
C LEU A 400 20.00 9.85 19.58
N GLN A 401 20.09 8.65 19.01
CA GLN A 401 18.92 7.86 18.64
C GLN A 401 18.03 7.56 19.86
N VAL A 402 18.61 6.98 20.92
CA VAL A 402 17.88 6.67 22.16
C VAL A 402 17.27 7.90 22.81
N ALA A 403 17.98 9.04 22.80
CA ALA A 403 17.49 10.28 23.37
C ALA A 403 16.30 10.83 22.57
N ARG A 404 16.36 10.80 21.23
CA ARG A 404 15.27 11.22 20.34
C ARG A 404 14.02 10.39 20.57
N GLU A 405 14.16 9.08 20.68
CA GLU A 405 13.04 8.18 20.96
C GLU A 405 12.35 8.49 22.29
N LYS A 406 13.12 8.85 23.33
CA LYS A 406 12.57 9.22 24.64
C LYS A 406 11.86 10.58 24.62
N LEU A 407 12.45 11.59 23.97
CA LEU A 407 11.89 12.94 23.97
C LEU A 407 10.74 13.12 22.98
N SER A 408 10.69 12.32 21.91
CA SER A 408 9.59 12.32 20.94
C SER A 408 8.42 11.40 21.34
N ALA A 409 8.52 10.71 22.49
CA ALA A 409 7.48 9.82 22.99
C ALA A 409 6.20 10.60 23.29
N THR A 410 5.08 10.14 22.74
CA THR A 410 3.75 10.74 22.96
C THR A 410 3.13 10.32 24.29
N GLY A 411 3.83 9.48 25.07
CA GLY A 411 3.29 8.82 26.26
C GLY A 411 2.38 7.63 25.90
N GLY A 412 2.54 7.10 24.68
CA GLY A 412 1.74 6.02 24.11
C GLY A 412 0.36 6.44 23.60
N VAL A 413 0.10 7.75 23.46
CA VAL A 413 -1.17 8.29 22.94
C VAL A 413 -1.29 7.99 21.45
N ILE A 414 -2.40 7.37 21.06
CA ILE A 414 -2.67 7.06 19.66
C ILE A 414 -3.31 8.28 18.99
N THR A 415 -2.63 8.83 17.99
CA THR A 415 -3.17 9.91 17.15
C THR A 415 -4.22 9.35 16.19
N MET A 416 -5.21 10.17 15.81
CA MET A 416 -6.18 9.76 14.78
C MET A 416 -5.44 9.38 13.50
N ARG A 417 -5.78 8.22 12.94
CA ARG A 417 -5.26 7.75 11.65
C ARG A 417 -6.41 7.58 10.67
N HIS A 418 -6.15 7.84 9.40
CA HIS A 418 -7.13 7.56 8.35
C HIS A 418 -6.94 6.15 7.78
N LEU A 419 -7.98 5.65 7.12
CA LEU A 419 -7.89 4.45 6.31
C LEU A 419 -6.87 4.71 5.21
N ASN A 420 -5.84 3.89 5.16
CA ASN A 420 -4.93 3.89 4.01
C ASN A 420 -5.66 3.31 2.78
N ARG A 421 -5.02 3.38 1.62
CA ARG A 421 -5.61 3.03 0.33
C ARG A 421 -6.16 1.60 0.27
N ARG A 422 -5.49 0.62 0.88
CA ARG A 422 -5.98 -0.77 0.95
C ARG A 422 -7.12 -0.94 1.96
N GLU A 423 -7.07 -0.26 3.10
CA GLU A 423 -8.10 -0.34 4.14
C GLU A 423 -9.39 0.33 3.68
N TYR A 424 -9.28 1.42 2.91
CA TYR A 424 -10.41 2.01 2.19
C TYR A 424 -10.98 0.98 1.21
N SER A 425 -10.15 0.36 0.37
CA SER A 425 -10.59 -0.66 -0.59
C SER A 425 -11.27 -1.85 0.10
N GLY A 426 -10.70 -2.36 1.20
CA GLY A 426 -11.29 -3.44 2.01
C GLY A 426 -12.62 -3.02 2.65
N SER A 427 -12.77 -1.74 3.02
CA SER A 427 -14.04 -1.19 3.52
C SER A 427 -15.10 -1.10 2.41
N ILE A 428 -14.71 -0.70 1.19
CA ILE A 428 -15.58 -0.73 0.02
C ILE A 428 -15.98 -2.17 -0.33
N GLN A 429 -15.02 -3.09 -0.37
CA GLN A 429 -15.29 -4.51 -0.63
C GLN A 429 -16.24 -5.09 0.41
N ASN A 430 -16.14 -4.68 1.67
CA ASN A 430 -17.06 -5.14 2.71
C ASN A 430 -18.48 -4.56 2.57
N LEU A 431 -18.62 -3.28 2.22
CA LEU A 431 -19.92 -2.62 2.10
C LEU A 431 -20.66 -2.92 0.79
N PHE A 432 -19.92 -3.15 -0.30
CA PHE A 432 -20.46 -3.29 -1.65
C PHE A 432 -20.14 -4.64 -2.31
N HIS A 433 -19.45 -5.55 -1.62
CA HIS A 433 -18.97 -6.85 -2.15
C HIS A 433 -18.13 -6.75 -3.42
N ALA A 434 -17.37 -5.67 -3.57
CA ALA A 434 -16.78 -5.36 -4.85
C ALA A 434 -15.49 -4.55 -4.75
N ASP A 435 -14.56 -4.86 -5.65
CA ASP A 435 -13.19 -4.32 -5.59
C ASP A 435 -13.11 -2.94 -6.25
N LEU A 436 -12.35 -2.05 -5.61
CA LEU A 436 -12.03 -0.71 -6.12
C LEU A 436 -10.63 -0.72 -6.77
N ASP A 437 -10.52 -0.18 -7.99
CA ASP A 437 -9.20 0.19 -8.51
C ASP A 437 -8.68 1.38 -7.71
N THR A 438 -7.68 1.08 -6.90
CA THR A 438 -7.13 2.06 -5.98
C THR A 438 -6.17 3.05 -6.67
N ALA A 439 -5.83 2.87 -7.96
CA ALA A 439 -4.84 3.72 -8.66
C ALA A 439 -5.21 5.21 -8.69
N ALA A 440 -6.50 5.50 -8.62
CA ALA A 440 -7.03 6.86 -8.54
C ALA A 440 -7.08 7.44 -7.13
N LEU A 441 -6.76 6.65 -6.09
CA LEU A 441 -6.64 7.12 -4.71
C LEU A 441 -5.23 7.66 -4.43
N PRO A 442 -5.09 8.59 -3.46
CA PRO A 442 -3.78 9.08 -3.04
C PRO A 442 -2.85 7.92 -2.67
N THR A 443 -1.58 8.03 -3.02
CA THR A 443 -0.55 7.13 -2.50
C THR A 443 -0.35 7.44 -1.02
N ASP A 444 -0.45 6.41 -0.18
CA ASP A 444 0.09 6.50 1.17
C ASP A 444 1.62 6.64 1.01
N ILE A 445 2.24 7.68 1.56
CA ILE A 445 3.71 7.88 1.49
C ILE A 445 4.32 7.73 2.90
N PRO A 446 4.30 6.56 3.53
CA PRO A 446 4.99 6.37 4.80
C PRO A 446 6.41 5.87 4.57
N GLU A 447 7.33 6.34 5.40
CA GLU A 447 8.63 5.70 5.58
C GLU A 447 8.45 4.49 6.52
N GLY A 448 7.94 3.39 5.97
CA GLY A 448 7.74 2.13 6.69
C GLY A 448 6.29 1.64 6.68
N LEU A 449 5.68 1.53 7.86
CA LEU A 449 4.34 0.97 8.02
C LEU A 449 3.27 2.03 7.75
N ASP A 450 2.41 1.77 6.77
CA ASP A 450 1.37 2.70 6.33
C ASP A 450 0.12 2.79 7.21
N THR A 451 0.14 2.12 8.36
CA THR A 451 -0.86 2.30 9.42
C THR A 451 -0.43 3.34 10.45
N ILE A 452 0.81 3.86 10.39
CA ILE A 452 1.31 4.86 11.34
C ILE A 452 0.62 6.19 11.09
N GLY A 453 -0.29 6.59 11.98
CA GLY A 453 -1.11 7.80 11.80
C GLY A 453 -0.31 9.11 11.69
N LYS A 454 0.87 9.18 12.33
CA LYS A 454 1.76 10.37 12.25
C LYS A 454 2.33 10.60 10.84
N GLU A 455 2.38 9.57 10.01
CA GLU A 455 2.95 9.61 8.65
C GLU A 455 1.86 9.78 7.58
N GLN A 456 0.59 9.79 8.00
CA GLN A 456 -0.57 9.85 7.14
C GLN A 456 -1.07 11.29 6.96
N PHE A 457 -0.53 11.98 5.96
CA PHE A 457 -0.94 13.34 5.60
C PHE A 457 -2.23 13.34 4.77
N PHE A 458 -3.21 14.16 5.18
CA PHE A 458 -4.47 14.31 4.46
C PHE A 458 -4.63 15.73 3.91
N THR A 459 -4.66 15.88 2.59
CA THR A 459 -4.79 17.17 1.90
C THR A 459 -6.21 17.38 1.33
N SER A 460 -6.56 18.62 0.98
CA SER A 460 -7.83 18.90 0.29
C SER A 460 -7.96 18.16 -1.05
N ASN A 461 -6.84 17.91 -1.73
CA ASN A 461 -6.84 17.09 -2.95
C ASN A 461 -7.16 15.62 -2.63
N HIS A 462 -6.68 15.08 -1.50
CA HIS A 462 -7.05 13.74 -1.07
C HIS A 462 -8.56 13.62 -0.86
N TYR A 463 -9.18 14.60 -0.19
CA TYR A 463 -10.63 14.64 -0.03
C TYR A 463 -11.37 14.55 -1.38
N PHE A 464 -10.96 15.35 -2.37
CA PHE A 464 -11.55 15.33 -3.71
C PHE A 464 -11.38 13.97 -4.39
N MET A 465 -10.20 13.35 -4.28
CA MET A 465 -9.94 12.01 -4.84
C MET A 465 -10.84 10.94 -4.20
N TYR A 466 -10.94 10.92 -2.87
CA TYR A 466 -11.84 10.01 -2.16
C TYR A 466 -13.31 10.26 -2.50
N TYR A 467 -13.72 11.52 -2.72
CA TYR A 467 -15.11 11.85 -3.06
C TYR A 467 -15.48 11.37 -4.45
N ASN A 468 -14.58 11.56 -5.42
CA ASN A 468 -14.78 11.01 -6.75
C ASN A 468 -14.78 9.48 -6.74
N ALA A 469 -13.92 8.85 -5.95
CA ALA A 469 -13.96 7.40 -5.76
C ALA A 469 -15.31 6.95 -5.18
N GLY A 470 -15.81 7.63 -4.15
CA GLY A 470 -17.13 7.36 -3.56
C GLY A 470 -18.28 7.54 -4.56
N LEU A 471 -18.22 8.56 -5.42
CA LEU A 471 -19.19 8.76 -6.50
C LEU A 471 -19.18 7.60 -7.49
N GLU A 472 -18.00 7.17 -7.94
CA GLU A 472 -17.90 6.04 -8.87
C GLU A 472 -18.38 4.75 -8.21
N VAL A 473 -17.96 4.45 -6.97
CA VAL A 473 -18.44 3.30 -6.20
C VAL A 473 -19.97 3.28 -6.15
N ALA A 474 -20.59 4.37 -5.72
CA ALA A 474 -22.04 4.47 -5.59
C ALA A 474 -22.76 4.30 -6.94
N LYS A 475 -22.27 4.96 -8.00
CA LYS A 475 -22.84 4.84 -9.35
C LYS A 475 -22.79 3.40 -9.87
N TYR A 476 -21.64 2.75 -9.75
CA TYR A 476 -21.47 1.39 -10.25
C TYR A 476 -22.21 0.36 -9.41
N ALA A 477 -22.31 0.56 -8.10
CA ALA A 477 -23.12 -0.29 -7.22
C ALA A 477 -24.62 -0.22 -7.59
N ILE A 478 -25.16 0.99 -7.81
CA ILE A 478 -26.55 1.18 -8.30
C ILE A 478 -26.74 0.52 -9.67
N LYS A 479 -25.80 0.72 -10.60
CA LYS A 479 -25.82 0.08 -11.93
C LYS A 479 -25.75 -1.46 -11.84
N GLY A 480 -25.05 -1.98 -10.84
CA GLY A 480 -25.01 -3.40 -10.50
C GLY A 480 -26.38 -3.92 -10.09
N LEU A 481 -27.04 -3.24 -9.15
CA LEU A 481 -28.42 -3.54 -8.74
C LEU A 481 -29.40 -3.51 -9.93
N GLU A 482 -29.32 -2.52 -10.82
CA GLU A 482 -30.17 -2.46 -12.02
C GLU A 482 -30.02 -3.66 -12.96
N ARG A 483 -28.86 -4.33 -12.90
CA ARG A 483 -28.49 -5.47 -13.73
C ARG A 483 -28.62 -6.80 -12.99
N LYS A 484 -28.82 -6.78 -11.65
CA LYS A 484 -29.12 -7.98 -10.85
C LYS A 484 -30.30 -8.70 -11.50
N GLY A 485 -30.19 -10.02 -11.71
CA GLY A 485 -31.15 -10.79 -12.50
C GLY A 485 -30.82 -10.97 -13.98
N ARG A 486 -30.06 -10.05 -14.61
CA ARG A 486 -29.77 -10.11 -16.07
C ARG A 486 -28.73 -11.17 -16.43
N TYR A 487 -27.79 -11.44 -15.53
CA TYR A 487 -26.69 -12.39 -15.73
C TYR A 487 -26.70 -13.56 -14.75
N ASP A 488 -27.83 -13.76 -14.06
CA ASP A 488 -28.04 -14.79 -13.04
C ASP A 488 -28.25 -16.20 -13.64
N LYS A 489 -28.28 -16.29 -14.97
CA LYS A 489 -28.34 -17.55 -15.71
C LYS A 489 -26.95 -17.94 -16.21
N VAL A 490 -26.70 -19.24 -16.28
CA VAL A 490 -25.50 -19.79 -16.92
C VAL A 490 -25.45 -19.30 -18.36
N GLN A 491 -24.41 -18.53 -18.69
CA GLN A 491 -24.15 -18.09 -20.06
C GLN A 491 -23.22 -19.10 -20.72
N ARG A 492 -23.62 -19.67 -21.84
CA ARG A 492 -22.78 -20.53 -22.66
C ARG A 492 -22.34 -19.77 -23.90
N VAL A 493 -21.05 -19.81 -24.20
CA VAL A 493 -20.46 -19.20 -25.39
C VAL A 493 -19.62 -20.23 -26.11
N ASP A 494 -19.99 -20.50 -27.36
CA ASP A 494 -19.23 -21.36 -28.25
C ASP A 494 -18.18 -20.50 -28.99
N PRO A 495 -16.86 -20.73 -28.84
CA PRO A 495 -15.80 -19.90 -29.43
C PRO A 495 -15.88 -19.72 -30.96
N GLU A 496 -16.58 -20.62 -31.65
CA GLU A 496 -16.79 -20.59 -33.10
C GLU A 496 -17.72 -19.44 -33.55
N VAL A 497 -18.65 -19.02 -32.69
CA VAL A 497 -19.62 -17.96 -33.00
C VAL A 497 -18.97 -16.57 -33.02
N LEU A 498 -17.87 -16.39 -32.29
CA LEU A 498 -17.19 -15.10 -32.12
C LEU A 498 -16.35 -14.68 -33.34
N ASN A 499 -15.98 -15.62 -34.22
CA ASN A 499 -15.10 -15.34 -35.36
C ASN A 499 -15.77 -15.40 -36.74
N ASN A 500 -17.07 -15.70 -36.85
CA ASN A 500 -17.65 -16.06 -38.16
C ASN A 500 -18.94 -15.32 -38.54
N SER A 501 -18.80 -14.08 -39.04
CA SER A 501 -19.88 -13.34 -39.72
C SER A 501 -20.47 -14.06 -40.94
N LEU A 502 -19.84 -15.15 -41.39
CA LEU A 502 -20.30 -15.99 -42.49
C LEU A 502 -21.21 -17.13 -42.00
N ALA A 503 -20.94 -17.75 -40.85
CA ALA A 503 -21.77 -18.82 -40.27
C ALA A 503 -23.18 -18.32 -39.93
N ASN A 504 -23.28 -17.13 -39.32
CA ASN A 504 -24.56 -16.45 -39.09
C ASN A 504 -25.31 -16.13 -40.39
N ARG A 505 -24.59 -15.89 -41.49
CA ARG A 505 -25.15 -15.66 -42.84
C ARG A 505 -25.59 -16.94 -43.57
N VAL A 506 -25.04 -18.09 -43.19
CA VAL A 506 -25.44 -19.41 -43.70
C VAL A 506 -26.71 -19.87 -42.98
N LYS A 507 -26.75 -19.74 -41.64
CA LYS A 507 -27.97 -19.98 -40.84
C LYS A 507 -29.14 -19.08 -41.27
N SER A 508 -28.89 -17.80 -41.54
CA SER A 508 -29.96 -16.88 -41.98
C SER A 508 -30.52 -17.18 -43.38
N LYS A 509 -29.86 -18.05 -44.16
CA LYS A 509 -30.35 -18.56 -45.44
C LYS A 509 -31.03 -19.93 -45.33
N GLY A 510 -31.29 -20.43 -44.12
CA GLY A 510 -32.03 -21.67 -43.87
C GLY A 510 -31.25 -22.93 -44.20
N VAL A 511 -29.92 -22.87 -44.19
CA VAL A 511 -29.05 -24.02 -44.46
C VAL A 511 -28.64 -24.63 -43.12
N ASP A 512 -29.04 -25.88 -42.88
CA ASP A 512 -28.57 -26.65 -41.73
C ASP A 512 -27.10 -27.05 -41.92
N ILE A 513 -26.32 -27.09 -40.84
CA ILE A 513 -24.91 -27.47 -40.88
C ILE A 513 -24.74 -28.99 -40.98
N GLU A 514 -25.71 -29.77 -40.47
CA GLU A 514 -25.72 -31.24 -40.55
C GLU A 514 -25.86 -31.74 -42.00
N ASP A 515 -26.40 -30.93 -42.89
CA ASP A 515 -26.52 -31.23 -44.32
C ASP A 515 -25.18 -31.43 -45.04
N TYR A 516 -24.07 -30.99 -44.42
CA TYR A 516 -22.73 -31.15 -44.97
C TYR A 516 -22.04 -32.43 -44.48
N ARG A 517 -22.68 -33.21 -43.60
CA ARG A 517 -22.13 -34.43 -42.99
C ARG A 517 -21.68 -35.48 -44.00
N GLY A 518 -20.43 -35.92 -43.90
CA GLY A 518 -19.81 -36.89 -44.82
C GLY A 518 -19.45 -36.38 -46.21
N MET A 519 -19.60 -35.08 -46.52
CA MET A 519 -19.23 -34.50 -47.81
C MET A 519 -17.73 -34.18 -47.91
N THR A 520 -17.16 -34.34 -49.10
CA THR A 520 -15.75 -33.97 -49.37
C THR A 520 -15.57 -32.46 -49.50
N HIS A 521 -14.33 -31.98 -49.32
CA HIS A 521 -13.97 -30.56 -49.45
C HIS A 521 -14.44 -29.94 -50.77
N ALA A 522 -14.36 -30.68 -51.87
CA ALA A 522 -14.79 -30.21 -53.19
C ALA A 522 -16.31 -30.03 -53.27
N GLU A 523 -17.08 -30.92 -52.64
CA GLU A 523 -18.55 -30.90 -52.62
C GLU A 523 -19.09 -29.77 -51.75
N ILE A 524 -18.52 -29.57 -50.56
CA ILE A 524 -18.87 -28.46 -49.66
C ILE A 524 -18.61 -27.13 -50.36
N LYS A 525 -17.43 -26.98 -50.99
CA LYS A 525 -17.08 -25.77 -51.73
C LYS A 525 -18.04 -25.53 -52.90
N LYS A 526 -18.41 -26.57 -53.65
CA LYS A 526 -19.37 -26.51 -54.76
C LYS A 526 -20.77 -26.11 -54.30
N ARG A 527 -21.24 -26.66 -53.17
CA ARG A 527 -22.55 -26.35 -52.58
C ARG A 527 -22.58 -24.92 -52.01
N THR A 528 -21.52 -24.51 -51.32
CA THR A 528 -21.38 -23.15 -50.80
C THR A 528 -21.31 -22.11 -51.93
N MET A 529 -20.62 -22.42 -53.04
CA MET A 529 -20.58 -21.57 -54.24
C MET A 529 -21.95 -21.42 -54.92
N LYS A 530 -22.81 -22.44 -54.85
CA LYS A 530 -24.21 -22.34 -55.31
C LYS A 530 -25.07 -21.40 -54.44
N ILE A 531 -24.83 -21.38 -53.12
CA ILE A 531 -25.59 -20.54 -52.17
C ILE A 531 -25.14 -19.07 -52.21
N PHE A 532 -23.89 -18.81 -52.64
CA PHE A 532 -23.29 -17.48 -52.76
C PHE A 532 -22.69 -17.22 -54.15
N PRO A 533 -23.51 -17.09 -55.21
CA PRO A 533 -23.01 -16.80 -56.55
C PRO A 533 -22.34 -15.42 -56.61
N GLY A 534 -21.19 -15.33 -57.30
CA GLY A 534 -20.47 -14.08 -57.57
C GLY A 534 -19.24 -13.76 -56.70
N LYS A 535 -18.90 -14.60 -55.72
CA LYS A 535 -17.67 -14.45 -54.91
C LYS A 535 -16.64 -15.52 -55.23
N VAL A 536 -16.17 -15.55 -56.46
CA VAL A 536 -15.11 -16.47 -56.89
C VAL A 536 -13.77 -16.00 -56.29
N GLY A 537 -13.18 -16.83 -55.43
CA GLY A 537 -11.82 -16.62 -54.88
C GLY A 537 -11.73 -16.13 -53.42
N ARG A 538 -12.85 -15.87 -52.72
CA ARG A 538 -12.84 -15.34 -51.34
C ARG A 538 -13.72 -16.10 -50.33
N ILE A 539 -14.29 -17.23 -50.71
CA ILE A 539 -15.06 -18.07 -49.80
C ILE A 539 -14.09 -19.04 -49.12
N THR A 540 -13.61 -18.67 -47.94
CA THR A 540 -13.00 -19.62 -47.00
C THR A 540 -14.15 -20.41 -46.39
N VAL A 541 -14.24 -21.72 -46.64
CA VAL A 541 -15.16 -22.60 -45.91
C VAL A 541 -14.82 -22.47 -44.41
N PRO A 542 -15.79 -22.15 -43.53
CA PRO A 542 -15.56 -22.12 -42.09
C PRO A 542 -14.77 -23.35 -41.62
N ARG A 543 -13.72 -23.17 -40.81
CA ARG A 543 -12.97 -24.31 -40.23
C ARG A 543 -13.89 -25.24 -39.44
N ASP A 544 -14.95 -24.66 -38.90
CA ASP A 544 -16.05 -25.23 -38.12
C ASP A 544 -16.83 -26.30 -38.91
N ILE A 545 -16.98 -26.12 -40.24
CA ILE A 545 -17.59 -27.14 -41.10
C ILE A 545 -16.66 -28.36 -41.22
N TYR A 546 -15.34 -28.27 -41.02
CA TYR A 546 -14.48 -29.45 -41.10
C TYR A 546 -14.57 -30.36 -39.87
N TYR A 547 -14.96 -29.83 -38.71
CA TYR A 547 -15.01 -30.58 -37.44
C TYR A 547 -16.20 -31.53 -37.35
N ILE A 548 -17.34 -31.16 -37.92
CA ILE A 548 -18.52 -32.03 -37.97
C ILE A 548 -18.27 -33.21 -38.94
N LEU A 549 -17.17 -33.19 -39.71
CA LEU A 549 -16.98 -33.98 -40.94
C LEU A 549 -15.75 -34.89 -41.01
N ASP A 550 -14.78 -34.82 -40.08
CA ASP A 550 -13.56 -35.63 -40.12
C ASP A 550 -13.28 -36.29 -38.75
N ASP A 551 -13.46 -37.61 -38.69
CA ASP A 551 -13.24 -38.44 -37.50
C ASP A 551 -11.79 -38.35 -36.95
N ASN A 552 -10.81 -37.87 -37.73
CA ASN A 552 -9.40 -37.89 -37.34
C ASN A 552 -8.84 -36.56 -36.78
N HIS A 553 -9.57 -35.45 -36.80
CA HIS A 553 -9.25 -34.17 -36.11
C HIS A 553 -7.79 -33.62 -36.26
N LYS A 554 -6.99 -34.11 -37.23
CA LYS A 554 -5.51 -33.96 -37.25
C LYS A 554 -4.97 -32.53 -37.37
N HIS A 555 -5.78 -31.58 -37.83
CA HIS A 555 -5.35 -30.20 -38.13
C HIS A 555 -6.23 -29.13 -37.48
N ALA A 556 -7.08 -29.56 -36.56
CA ALA A 556 -8.16 -28.81 -36.01
C ALA A 556 -7.65 -28.07 -34.75
N ALA A 557 -7.64 -26.74 -34.76
CA ALA A 557 -7.44 -25.93 -33.56
C ALA A 557 -8.43 -24.76 -33.54
N SER A 558 -9.01 -24.43 -32.37
CA SER A 558 -9.84 -23.20 -32.23
C SER A 558 -9.04 -21.93 -32.54
N GLY A 559 -7.71 -22.01 -32.52
CA GLY A 559 -6.82 -20.91 -32.84
C GLY A 559 -6.86 -19.86 -31.74
N ARG A 560 -7.16 -18.61 -32.09
CA ARG A 560 -7.35 -17.57 -31.09
C ARG A 560 -8.80 -17.58 -30.59
N VAL A 561 -8.99 -17.97 -29.34
CA VAL A 561 -10.24 -17.86 -28.60
C VAL A 561 -10.26 -16.50 -27.91
N LEU A 562 -11.29 -15.70 -28.22
CA LEU A 562 -11.57 -14.42 -27.59
C LEU A 562 -12.97 -14.46 -26.99
N PHE A 563 -13.07 -14.53 -25.67
CA PHE A 563 -14.36 -14.49 -24.99
C PHE A 563 -14.54 -13.11 -24.39
N GLN A 564 -15.66 -12.45 -24.66
CA GLN A 564 -16.05 -11.23 -23.99
C GLN A 564 -17.53 -11.31 -23.61
N THR A 565 -17.85 -11.11 -22.34
CA THR A 565 -19.25 -11.05 -21.89
C THR A 565 -19.46 -10.02 -20.80
N GLY A 566 -20.72 -9.61 -20.63
CA GLY A 566 -21.15 -8.76 -19.53
C GLY A 566 -21.19 -9.52 -18.21
N VAL A 567 -20.81 -8.83 -17.14
CA VAL A 567 -20.94 -9.30 -15.77
C VAL A 567 -21.65 -8.24 -14.94
N THR A 568 -22.34 -8.68 -13.89
CA THR A 568 -22.81 -7.80 -12.83
C THR A 568 -21.62 -7.46 -11.92
N PRO A 569 -21.24 -6.17 -11.79
CA PRO A 569 -20.18 -5.76 -10.86
C PRO A 569 -20.47 -6.23 -9.42
N GLY A 570 -19.45 -6.71 -8.71
CA GLY A 570 -19.54 -7.26 -7.35
C GLY A 570 -19.95 -8.72 -7.25
N TYR A 571 -20.39 -9.35 -8.35
CA TYR A 571 -20.89 -10.72 -8.31
C TYR A 571 -19.78 -11.71 -8.52
N ARG A 572 -19.92 -12.89 -7.89
CA ARG A 572 -19.02 -14.01 -8.09
C ARG A 572 -19.49 -14.87 -9.24
N TYR A 573 -18.53 -15.31 -10.04
CA TYR A 573 -18.77 -16.19 -11.17
C TYR A 573 -17.77 -17.33 -11.16
N ARG A 574 -18.20 -18.49 -11.65
CA ARG A 574 -17.37 -19.61 -12.04
C ARG A 574 -17.35 -19.70 -13.55
N ILE A 575 -16.16 -19.75 -14.12
CA ILE A 575 -15.96 -20.05 -15.53
C ILE A 575 -15.59 -21.51 -15.68
N ASN A 576 -16.26 -22.20 -16.59
CA ASN A 576 -15.90 -23.54 -17.03
C ASN A 576 -15.49 -23.48 -18.50
N ILE A 577 -14.29 -23.96 -18.81
CA ILE A 577 -13.81 -24.11 -20.18
C ILE A 577 -13.76 -25.60 -20.47
N TYR A 578 -14.50 -26.04 -21.49
CA TYR A 578 -14.51 -27.42 -21.93
C TYR A 578 -13.64 -27.54 -23.17
N SER A 579 -12.56 -28.31 -23.06
CA SER A 579 -11.55 -28.50 -24.11
C SER A 579 -11.28 -29.96 -24.39
N PHE A 580 -10.91 -30.28 -25.62
CA PHE A 580 -10.48 -31.61 -26.05
C PHE A 580 -9.54 -31.47 -27.25
N GLY A 581 -8.98 -32.58 -27.74
CA GLY A 581 -8.13 -32.52 -28.91
C GLY A 581 -7.45 -33.83 -29.28
N ASN A 582 -6.36 -33.72 -30.01
CA ASN A 582 -5.47 -34.83 -30.35
C ASN A 582 -4.03 -34.59 -29.87
N ILE A 583 -3.87 -33.69 -28.90
CA ILE A 583 -2.61 -33.34 -28.28
C ILE A 583 -2.81 -33.25 -26.77
N GLU A 584 -1.84 -33.75 -26.02
CA GLU A 584 -1.77 -33.57 -24.58
C GLU A 584 -0.89 -32.35 -24.28
N GLN A 585 -1.52 -31.22 -23.96
CA GLN A 585 -0.83 -29.96 -23.69
C GLN A 585 -1.69 -29.05 -22.80
N SER A 586 -1.05 -28.21 -22.00
CA SER A 586 -1.68 -27.15 -21.22
C SER A 586 -1.36 -25.78 -21.80
N ILE A 587 -2.35 -24.90 -21.90
CA ILE A 587 -2.15 -23.52 -22.36
C ILE A 587 -2.63 -22.54 -21.29
N PRO A 588 -1.82 -21.52 -20.92
CA PRO A 588 -2.24 -20.51 -19.96
C PRO A 588 -3.32 -19.60 -20.55
N LEU A 589 -4.44 -19.48 -19.83
CA LEU A 589 -5.51 -18.50 -20.07
C LEU A 589 -5.11 -17.15 -19.48
N LYS A 590 -5.37 -16.06 -20.21
CA LYS A 590 -5.07 -14.69 -19.77
C LYS A 590 -6.30 -13.78 -19.85
N PHE A 591 -6.46 -12.88 -18.88
CA PHE A 591 -7.43 -11.79 -18.96
C PHE A 591 -7.05 -10.77 -20.04
N GLU A 592 -8.05 -10.14 -20.66
CA GLU A 592 -7.88 -9.06 -21.64
C GLU A 592 -8.24 -7.67 -21.06
N SER A 593 -8.93 -7.60 -19.91
CA SER A 593 -9.34 -6.33 -19.30
C SER A 593 -8.20 -5.62 -18.57
N GLY A 594 -7.98 -4.36 -18.92
CA GLY A 594 -6.72 -3.62 -18.82
C GLY A 594 -6.22 -3.14 -17.46
N ILE A 595 -6.34 -3.92 -16.38
CA ILE A 595 -5.63 -3.63 -15.12
C ILE A 595 -4.66 -4.76 -14.74
N HIS A 596 -4.87 -5.98 -15.23
CA HIS A 596 -4.01 -7.11 -14.92
C HIS A 596 -3.85 -8.04 -16.13
N ASN A 597 -2.61 -8.18 -16.61
CA ASN A 597 -2.22 -9.17 -17.61
C ASN A 597 -1.99 -10.54 -16.92
N ASN A 598 -2.90 -10.92 -16.03
CA ASN A 598 -2.67 -12.03 -15.11
C ASN A 598 -3.05 -13.35 -15.79
N TYR A 599 -2.16 -14.34 -15.57
CA TYR A 599 -2.48 -15.74 -15.71
C TYR A 599 -3.73 -16.08 -14.88
N VAL A 600 -4.65 -16.84 -15.46
CA VAL A 600 -5.93 -17.20 -14.82
C VAL A 600 -5.91 -18.65 -14.40
N ALA A 601 -5.67 -19.53 -15.37
CA ALA A 601 -5.62 -20.97 -15.21
C ALA A 601 -4.96 -21.58 -16.45
N ASP A 602 -4.43 -22.78 -16.30
CA ASP A 602 -4.01 -23.60 -17.44
C ASP A 602 -5.21 -24.37 -17.98
N VAL A 603 -5.51 -24.17 -19.26
CA VAL A 603 -6.52 -24.96 -19.97
C VAL A 603 -5.83 -26.19 -20.54
N HIS A 604 -6.26 -27.35 -20.07
CA HIS A 604 -5.71 -28.63 -20.45
C HIS A 604 -6.41 -29.20 -21.70
N PHE A 605 -5.62 -29.76 -22.61
CA PHE A 605 -6.08 -30.51 -23.77
C PHE A 605 -5.56 -31.95 -23.63
N ASN A 606 -6.40 -32.93 -23.93
CA ASN A 606 -6.07 -34.36 -23.98
C ASN A 606 -6.25 -34.90 -25.40
N THR A 607 -5.77 -36.12 -25.60
CA THR A 607 -6.04 -36.90 -26.81
C THR A 607 -7.38 -37.63 -26.66
N GLY A 608 -8.29 -37.45 -27.63
CA GLY A 608 -9.58 -38.15 -27.69
C GLY A 608 -10.80 -37.23 -27.64
N GLU A 609 -11.98 -37.84 -27.53
CA GLU A 609 -13.27 -37.14 -27.51
C GLU A 609 -13.74 -36.72 -26.11
N GLU A 610 -13.02 -37.14 -25.07
CA GLU A 610 -13.34 -36.81 -23.69
C GLU A 610 -13.00 -35.33 -23.42
N ARG A 611 -14.01 -34.56 -22.98
CA ARG A 611 -13.85 -33.14 -22.67
C ARG A 611 -13.22 -32.97 -21.30
N LEU A 612 -12.07 -32.33 -21.26
CA LEU A 612 -11.51 -31.80 -20.04
C LEU A 612 -12.23 -30.52 -19.63
N LYS A 613 -12.51 -30.40 -18.34
CA LYS A 613 -13.13 -29.21 -17.75
C LYS A 613 -12.08 -28.46 -16.93
N THR A 614 -11.77 -27.25 -17.36
CA THR A 614 -10.98 -26.30 -16.56
C THR A 614 -11.93 -25.32 -15.89
N SER A 615 -11.89 -25.22 -14.56
CA SER A 615 -12.77 -24.34 -13.79
C SER A 615 -11.98 -23.37 -12.93
N PHE A 616 -12.40 -22.10 -12.94
CA PHE A 616 -11.89 -21.09 -12.01
C PHE A 616 -13.00 -20.12 -11.62
N GLU A 617 -12.82 -19.47 -10.48
CA GLU A 617 -13.78 -18.50 -9.95
C GLU A 617 -13.14 -17.11 -9.89
N PHE A 618 -13.96 -16.09 -10.09
CA PHE A 618 -13.55 -14.71 -9.89
C PHE A 618 -14.73 -13.87 -9.40
N THR A 619 -14.42 -12.73 -8.77
CA THR A 619 -15.40 -11.69 -8.41
C THR A 619 -15.24 -10.54 -9.40
N ALA A 620 -16.33 -10.07 -9.99
CA ALA A 620 -16.28 -8.88 -10.84
C ALA A 620 -16.03 -7.63 -9.98
N SER A 621 -15.03 -6.81 -10.33
CA SER A 621 -14.82 -5.50 -9.68
C SER A 621 -16.01 -4.56 -9.92
N LEU A 622 -16.20 -3.54 -9.07
CA LEU A 622 -17.22 -2.49 -9.26
C LEU A 622 -17.15 -1.82 -10.63
N LEU A 623 -15.92 -1.55 -11.08
CA LEU A 623 -15.68 -0.87 -12.34
C LEU A 623 -15.72 -1.84 -13.54
N GLN A 624 -15.84 -3.14 -13.28
CA GLN A 624 -15.79 -4.19 -14.28
C GLN A 624 -17.20 -4.67 -14.60
N ASP A 625 -17.77 -4.15 -15.69
CA ASP A 625 -19.08 -4.56 -16.17
C ASP A 625 -19.02 -5.51 -17.38
N LYS A 626 -17.79 -5.85 -17.79
CA LYS A 626 -17.45 -6.84 -18.80
C LYS A 626 -16.16 -7.57 -18.43
N ILE A 627 -16.10 -8.84 -18.76
CA ILE A 627 -14.88 -9.64 -18.69
C ILE A 627 -14.44 -10.05 -20.09
N GLY A 628 -13.13 -10.19 -20.26
CA GLY A 628 -12.52 -10.63 -21.51
C GLY A 628 -11.43 -11.65 -21.23
N PHE A 629 -11.43 -12.78 -21.94
CA PHE A 629 -10.34 -13.75 -21.93
C PHE A 629 -9.79 -13.95 -23.32
N ARG A 630 -8.49 -14.17 -23.37
CA ARG A 630 -7.80 -14.55 -24.58
C ARG A 630 -6.97 -15.81 -24.35
N MET A 631 -7.09 -16.75 -25.28
CA MET A 631 -6.25 -17.93 -25.37
C MET A 631 -5.88 -18.21 -26.82
N ASP A 632 -4.62 -18.58 -27.06
CA ASP A 632 -4.16 -19.09 -28.35
C ASP A 632 -3.98 -20.62 -28.21
N THR A 633 -4.93 -21.41 -28.71
CA THR A 633 -4.95 -22.88 -28.55
C THR A 633 -3.80 -23.55 -29.31
N PRO A 634 -3.31 -24.71 -28.87
CA PRO A 634 -2.26 -25.42 -29.57
C PRO A 634 -2.80 -26.02 -30.87
N LYS A 635 -1.92 -26.35 -31.82
CA LYS A 635 -2.33 -27.09 -33.02
C LYS A 635 -2.86 -28.45 -32.58
N GLY A 636 -4.12 -28.77 -32.89
CA GLY A 636 -4.76 -30.00 -32.44
C GLY A 636 -5.59 -29.87 -31.15
N GLY A 637 -5.54 -28.72 -30.48
CA GLY A 637 -6.35 -28.44 -29.28
C GLY A 637 -7.55 -27.55 -29.60
N TYR A 638 -8.71 -27.94 -29.07
CA TYR A 638 -9.99 -27.32 -29.33
C TYR A 638 -10.75 -26.99 -28.03
N VAL A 639 -11.37 -25.82 -28.00
CA VAL A 639 -12.32 -25.40 -26.96
C VAL A 639 -13.72 -25.52 -27.53
N ASP A 640 -14.53 -26.39 -26.93
CA ASP A 640 -15.91 -26.64 -27.33
C ASP A 640 -16.81 -25.47 -26.93
N TYR A 641 -16.87 -25.19 -25.63
CA TYR A 641 -17.64 -24.07 -25.12
C TYR A 641 -17.10 -23.58 -23.78
N ILE A 642 -17.45 -22.33 -23.49
CA ILE A 642 -17.16 -21.66 -22.24
C ILE A 642 -18.48 -21.39 -21.54
N GLU A 643 -18.60 -21.80 -20.28
CA GLU A 643 -19.73 -21.43 -19.42
C GLU A 643 -19.29 -20.37 -18.43
N LEU A 644 -20.05 -19.29 -18.33
CA LEU A 644 -19.99 -18.37 -17.20
C LEU A 644 -21.21 -18.66 -16.31
N LYS A 645 -20.96 -19.25 -15.15
CA LYS A 645 -21.96 -19.57 -14.15
C LYS A 645 -21.89 -18.56 -13.00
N PRO A 646 -22.94 -17.76 -12.75
CA PRO A 646 -23.01 -16.96 -11.53
C PRO A 646 -23.06 -17.89 -10.31
N LEU A 647 -22.39 -17.49 -9.23
CA LEU A 647 -22.42 -18.16 -7.95
C LEU A 647 -23.37 -17.40 -7.02
N GLU A 648 -24.01 -18.12 -6.10
CA GLU A 648 -24.79 -17.47 -5.04
C GLU A 648 -23.87 -16.57 -4.21
N THR A 649 -24.30 -15.32 -4.05
CA THR A 649 -23.63 -14.33 -3.21
C THR A 649 -24.64 -13.81 -2.21
N GLU A 650 -24.21 -13.66 -0.96
CA GLU A 650 -24.98 -12.89 0.02
C GLU A 650 -25.09 -11.43 -0.46
N ASP A 651 -26.23 -10.82 -0.16
CA ASP A 651 -26.42 -9.40 -0.42
C ASP A 651 -25.38 -8.60 0.37
N SER A 652 -24.73 -7.66 -0.30
CA SER A 652 -23.85 -6.72 0.39
C SER A 652 -24.66 -5.81 1.33
N PRO A 653 -24.04 -5.22 2.36
CA PRO A 653 -24.69 -4.19 3.18
C PRO A 653 -25.39 -3.10 2.37
N PHE A 654 -24.79 -2.69 1.25
CA PHE A 654 -25.41 -1.76 0.32
C PHE A 654 -26.68 -2.32 -0.34
N GLU A 655 -26.67 -3.58 -0.79
CA GLU A 655 -27.83 -4.22 -1.40
C GLU A 655 -28.94 -4.46 -0.36
N GLU A 656 -28.59 -4.86 0.86
CA GLU A 656 -29.55 -4.98 1.97
C GLU A 656 -30.26 -3.64 2.25
N SER A 657 -29.53 -2.53 2.19
CA SER A 657 -30.11 -1.19 2.45
C SER A 657 -30.86 -0.60 1.26
N PHE A 658 -30.44 -0.83 0.01
CA PHE A 658 -30.95 -0.09 -1.15
C PHE A 658 -31.57 -0.93 -2.27
N GLY A 659 -31.47 -2.26 -2.20
CA GLY A 659 -31.89 -3.18 -3.26
C GLY A 659 -33.36 -3.01 -3.68
N GLU A 660 -34.26 -2.84 -2.72
CA GLU A 660 -35.70 -2.70 -2.98
C GLU A 660 -36.04 -1.39 -3.72
N PHE A 661 -35.29 -0.33 -3.48
CA PHE A 661 -35.58 1.00 -4.03
C PHE A 661 -35.20 1.14 -5.50
N VAL A 662 -34.19 0.41 -5.98
CA VAL A 662 -33.71 0.53 -7.38
C VAL A 662 -34.77 0.09 -8.39
N HIS A 663 -35.65 -0.83 -8.00
CA HIS A 663 -36.75 -1.34 -8.82
C HIS A 663 -38.13 -0.81 -8.42
N ALA A 664 -38.21 -0.02 -7.34
CA ALA A 664 -39.45 0.56 -6.87
C ALA A 664 -39.99 1.61 -7.86
N ARG A 665 -41.31 1.67 -8.01
CA ARG A 665 -41.99 2.70 -8.82
C ARG A 665 -41.95 4.08 -8.16
N SER A 666 -41.93 4.10 -6.84
CA SER A 666 -41.87 5.31 -6.00
C SER A 666 -41.20 4.94 -4.69
N VAL A 667 -40.41 5.86 -4.14
CA VAL A 667 -39.69 5.68 -2.87
C VAL A 667 -40.03 6.86 -1.97
N SER A 668 -40.41 6.61 -0.71
CA SER A 668 -40.71 7.69 0.23
C SER A 668 -39.43 8.27 0.83
N SER A 669 -39.40 9.57 1.13
CA SER A 669 -38.23 10.20 1.79
C SER A 669 -37.94 9.61 3.17
N GLY A 670 -38.97 9.07 3.86
CA GLY A 670 -38.79 8.38 5.15
C GLY A 670 -37.98 7.11 5.00
N ASP A 671 -38.34 6.26 4.02
CA ASP A 671 -37.62 5.00 3.77
C ASP A 671 -36.17 5.25 3.35
N VAL A 672 -35.92 6.27 2.53
CA VAL A 672 -34.55 6.66 2.14
C VAL A 672 -33.73 7.13 3.34
N LYS A 673 -34.36 7.88 4.26
CA LYS A 673 -33.69 8.35 5.48
C LYS A 673 -33.26 7.18 6.38
N ASP A 674 -34.14 6.20 6.56
CA ASP A 674 -33.84 5.02 7.37
C ASP A 674 -32.74 4.16 6.71
N ALA A 675 -32.81 3.95 5.39
CA ALA A 675 -31.78 3.25 4.65
C ALA A 675 -30.41 3.95 4.68
N LEU A 676 -30.37 5.28 4.55
CA LEU A 676 -29.14 6.06 4.70
C LEU A 676 -28.58 5.97 6.12
N LYS A 677 -29.44 5.98 7.14
CA LYS A 677 -29.03 5.84 8.54
C LYS A 677 -28.39 4.46 8.79
N ASP A 678 -29.04 3.40 8.33
CA ASP A 678 -28.56 2.03 8.53
C ASP A 678 -27.25 1.79 7.76
N PHE A 679 -27.19 2.19 6.50
CA PHE A 679 -25.98 2.09 5.69
C PHE A 679 -24.82 2.92 6.26
N ALA A 680 -25.08 4.17 6.65
CA ALA A 680 -24.07 5.02 7.26
C ALA A 680 -23.57 4.45 8.60
N SER A 681 -24.44 3.84 9.41
CA SER A 681 -24.02 3.19 10.65
C SER A 681 -23.05 2.04 10.37
N LEU A 682 -23.33 1.19 9.37
CA LEU A 682 -22.43 0.11 8.95
C LEU A 682 -21.11 0.67 8.39
N ALA A 683 -21.17 1.70 7.55
CA ALA A 683 -19.98 2.37 7.02
C ALA A 683 -19.12 2.99 8.13
N PHE A 684 -19.75 3.47 9.21
CA PHE A 684 -19.08 4.01 10.38
C PHE A 684 -18.79 2.95 11.44
N ARG A 685 -18.71 1.66 11.04
CA ARG A 685 -18.33 0.52 11.89
C ARG A 685 -19.28 0.28 13.08
N GLY A 686 -20.57 0.48 12.84
CA GLY A 686 -21.63 0.30 13.83
C GLY A 686 -21.82 1.47 14.78
N VAL A 687 -21.18 2.62 14.51
CA VAL A 687 -21.39 3.87 15.27
C VAL A 687 -22.73 4.49 14.87
N GLU A 688 -23.42 5.09 15.84
CA GLU A 688 -24.67 5.81 15.60
C GLU A 688 -24.43 7.09 14.79
N VAL A 689 -25.31 7.35 13.82
CA VAL A 689 -25.20 8.48 12.90
C VAL A 689 -25.86 9.70 13.54
N GLU A 690 -25.12 10.81 13.62
CA GLU A 690 -25.65 12.05 14.19
C GLU A 690 -26.75 12.65 13.31
N SER A 691 -27.83 13.11 13.94
CA SER A 691 -28.98 13.70 13.23
C SER A 691 -28.63 14.87 12.29
N PRO A 692 -27.72 15.80 12.64
CA PRO A 692 -27.33 16.87 11.72
C PRO A 692 -26.69 16.34 10.42
N PHE A 693 -25.80 15.36 10.52
CA PHE A 693 -25.17 14.75 9.36
C PHE A 693 -26.20 14.03 8.49
N LEU A 694 -27.09 13.22 9.10
CA LEU A 694 -28.16 12.54 8.38
C LEU A 694 -29.12 13.52 7.69
N ASN A 695 -29.46 14.64 8.33
CA ASN A 695 -30.29 15.68 7.73
C ASN A 695 -29.60 16.33 6.53
N SER A 696 -28.29 16.59 6.59
CA SER A 696 -27.54 17.13 5.43
C SER A 696 -27.51 16.13 4.26
N LEU A 697 -27.42 14.82 4.51
CA LEU A 697 -27.53 13.82 3.45
C LEU A 697 -28.91 13.84 2.79
N MET A 698 -29.97 13.98 3.59
CA MET A 698 -31.34 14.09 3.09
C MET A 698 -31.57 15.37 2.30
N GLU A 699 -31.02 16.50 2.73
CA GLU A 699 -31.11 17.77 1.98
C GLU A 699 -30.47 17.65 0.59
N VAL A 700 -29.31 17.00 0.49
CA VAL A 700 -28.66 16.72 -0.79
C VAL A 700 -29.53 15.82 -1.67
N TYR A 701 -30.08 14.74 -1.11
CA TYR A 701 -30.97 13.83 -1.82
C TYR A 701 -32.24 14.55 -2.34
N GLU A 702 -32.93 15.28 -1.47
CA GLU A 702 -34.18 15.99 -1.78
C GLU A 702 -33.97 17.06 -2.85
N ASN A 703 -32.89 17.84 -2.76
CA ASN A 703 -32.54 18.83 -3.78
C ASN A 703 -32.34 18.18 -5.17
N HIS A 704 -31.73 16.99 -5.25
CA HIS A 704 -31.62 16.27 -6.52
C HIS A 704 -32.99 15.80 -7.05
N ILE A 705 -33.87 15.28 -6.17
CA ILE A 705 -35.23 14.90 -6.54
C ILE A 705 -36.04 16.11 -7.03
N GLU A 706 -35.97 17.25 -6.34
CA GLU A 706 -36.63 18.51 -6.72
C GLU A 706 -36.15 19.03 -8.08
N ASN A 707 -34.88 18.79 -8.42
CA ASN A 707 -34.31 19.09 -9.74
C ASN A 707 -34.63 18.03 -10.82
N GLY A 708 -35.58 17.13 -10.56
CA GLY A 708 -36.07 16.15 -11.52
C GLY A 708 -35.16 14.94 -11.73
N LYS A 709 -34.20 14.69 -10.83
CA LYS A 709 -33.38 13.47 -10.89
C LYS A 709 -34.16 12.25 -10.43
N SER A 710 -33.86 11.10 -11.02
CA SER A 710 -34.37 9.82 -10.53
C SER A 710 -33.73 9.46 -9.19
N PHE A 711 -34.38 8.60 -8.39
CA PHE A 711 -33.81 8.05 -7.14
C PHE A 711 -32.36 7.57 -7.33
N LYS A 712 -32.11 6.86 -8.43
CA LYS A 712 -30.82 6.26 -8.78
C LYS A 712 -29.71 7.30 -8.98
N GLU A 713 -30.06 8.47 -9.51
CA GLU A 713 -29.13 9.59 -9.65
C GLU A 713 -29.02 10.40 -8.35
N ALA A 714 -30.13 10.57 -7.63
CA ALA A 714 -30.22 11.40 -6.43
C ALA A 714 -29.53 10.78 -5.20
N ILE A 715 -29.46 9.43 -5.09
CA ILE A 715 -28.86 8.74 -3.95
C ILE A 715 -27.32 8.67 -4.02
N VAL A 716 -26.73 8.87 -5.20
CA VAL A 716 -25.29 8.77 -5.44
C VAL A 716 -24.47 9.78 -4.60
N PRO A 717 -24.79 11.09 -4.59
CA PRO A 717 -24.02 12.06 -3.80
C PRO A 717 -24.10 11.86 -2.26
N PRO A 718 -25.27 11.52 -1.67
CA PRO A 718 -25.34 11.11 -0.26
C PRO A 718 -24.44 9.93 0.08
N LEU A 719 -24.43 8.87 -0.75
CA LEU A 719 -23.56 7.71 -0.55
C LEU A 719 -22.08 8.10 -0.63
N ALA A 720 -21.70 8.90 -1.64
CA ALA A 720 -20.33 9.39 -1.75
C ALA A 720 -19.91 10.22 -0.53
N SER A 721 -20.82 11.04 0.01
CA SER A 721 -20.59 11.85 1.22
C SER A 721 -20.37 10.99 2.46
N ILE A 722 -21.07 9.85 2.59
CA ILE A 722 -20.81 8.86 3.64
C ILE A 722 -19.38 8.32 3.51
N LEU A 723 -19.00 7.88 2.30
CA LEU A 723 -17.69 7.28 1.99
C LEU A 723 -16.51 8.26 2.03
N THR A 724 -16.75 9.56 2.23
CA THR A 724 -15.71 10.57 2.45
C THR A 724 -15.83 11.32 3.76
N SER A 725 -16.82 10.97 4.58
CA SER A 725 -16.98 11.60 5.88
C SER A 725 -15.80 11.25 6.79
N PRO A 726 -15.45 12.12 7.76
CA PRO A 726 -14.45 11.79 8.77
C PRO A 726 -14.79 10.49 9.53
N SER A 727 -16.07 10.25 9.80
CA SER A 727 -16.55 9.03 10.48
C SER A 727 -16.31 7.75 9.68
N PHE A 728 -16.18 7.83 8.35
CA PHE A 728 -15.77 6.71 7.50
C PHE A 728 -14.25 6.63 7.39
N LEU A 729 -13.62 7.74 6.98
CA LEU A 729 -12.20 7.81 6.65
C LEU A 729 -11.27 7.63 7.84
N TYR A 730 -11.69 7.95 9.08
CA TYR A 730 -10.82 7.88 10.25
C TYR A 730 -11.25 6.79 11.22
N ILE A 731 -10.27 6.03 11.72
CA ILE A 731 -10.49 5.13 12.85
C ILE A 731 -10.40 5.97 14.12
N LYS A 732 -11.56 6.23 14.73
CA LYS A 732 -11.69 7.11 15.90
C LYS A 732 -11.59 6.30 17.19
N GLU A 733 -10.44 6.36 17.84
CA GLU A 733 -10.22 5.81 19.18
C GLU A 733 -9.99 6.98 20.13
N TYR A 734 -11.07 7.58 20.63
CA TYR A 734 -11.00 8.89 21.29
C TYR A 734 -10.21 8.82 22.61
N ASN A 735 -9.10 9.57 22.69
CA ASN A 735 -8.30 9.74 23.90
C ASN A 735 -8.11 11.24 24.21
N MET A 736 -8.22 11.63 25.48
CA MET A 736 -7.92 12.97 26.00
C MET A 736 -6.49 13.04 26.60
N GLY A 737 -5.53 12.33 26.00
CA GLY A 737 -4.13 12.29 26.47
C GLY A 737 -3.86 11.40 27.69
N GLN A 738 -4.78 10.50 28.06
CA GLN A 738 -4.58 9.53 29.14
C GLN A 738 -4.82 8.12 28.65
N ARG A 739 -3.88 7.20 28.90
CA ARG A 739 -4.00 5.80 28.47
C ARG A 739 -5.23 5.13 29.09
N LYS A 740 -6.22 4.77 28.27
CA LYS A 740 -7.49 4.16 28.72
C LYS A 740 -7.78 2.84 27.99
N PRO A 741 -8.46 1.87 28.62
CA PRO A 741 -8.94 0.68 27.91
C PRO A 741 -9.86 1.05 26.75
N LEU A 742 -9.77 0.31 25.66
CA LEU A 742 -10.72 0.40 24.55
C LEU A 742 -12.12 -0.08 24.97
N SER A 743 -13.15 0.49 24.36
CA SER A 743 -14.47 -0.16 24.35
C SER A 743 -14.41 -1.50 23.62
N GLN A 744 -15.45 -2.32 23.73
CA GLN A 744 -15.50 -3.61 23.04
C GLN A 744 -15.59 -3.42 21.52
N GLU A 745 -16.31 -2.41 21.08
CA GLU A 745 -16.50 -2.00 19.68
C GLU A 745 -15.21 -1.41 19.10
N GLU A 746 -14.51 -0.57 19.87
CA GLU A 746 -13.19 -0.07 19.49
C GLU A 746 -12.18 -1.22 19.37
N LEU A 747 -12.19 -2.18 20.31
CA LEU A 747 -11.32 -3.37 20.23
C LEU A 747 -11.65 -4.24 19.01
N ALA A 748 -12.92 -4.49 18.73
CA ALA A 748 -13.36 -5.22 17.55
C ALA A 748 -12.89 -4.54 16.25
N THR A 749 -13.02 -3.22 16.18
CA THR A 749 -12.55 -2.43 15.04
C THR A 749 -11.03 -2.54 14.88
N ARG A 750 -10.27 -2.34 15.97
CA ARG A 750 -8.80 -2.46 15.91
C ARG A 750 -8.37 -3.86 15.49
N MET A 751 -9.01 -4.90 16.02
CA MET A 751 -8.78 -6.29 15.62
C MET A 751 -9.08 -6.52 14.13
N SER A 752 -10.19 -5.99 13.62
CA SER A 752 -10.58 -6.19 12.22
C SER A 752 -9.62 -5.51 11.25
N TYR A 753 -9.19 -4.28 11.52
CA TYR A 753 -8.22 -3.62 10.65
C TYR A 753 -6.81 -4.21 10.78
N PHE A 754 -6.41 -4.65 11.97
CA PHE A 754 -5.14 -5.36 12.15
C PHE A 754 -5.12 -6.71 11.42
N LEU A 755 -6.15 -7.54 11.60
CA LEU A 755 -6.15 -8.91 11.09
C LEU A 755 -6.71 -9.03 9.68
N TRP A 756 -7.57 -8.13 9.21
CA TRP A 756 -8.25 -8.23 7.91
C TRP A 756 -8.09 -7.00 7.01
N GLY A 757 -7.53 -5.88 7.50
CA GLY A 757 -7.48 -4.64 6.72
C GLY A 757 -8.87 -4.12 6.30
N ALA A 758 -9.92 -4.52 7.03
CA ALA A 758 -11.31 -4.27 6.67
C ALA A 758 -12.19 -4.13 7.93
N PRO A 759 -13.42 -3.60 7.82
CA PRO A 759 -14.36 -3.53 8.93
C PRO A 759 -14.68 -4.89 9.57
N ALA A 760 -15.07 -4.86 10.83
CA ALA A 760 -15.54 -6.02 11.59
C ALA A 760 -16.80 -6.61 10.97
N ASP A 761 -16.91 -7.94 10.94
CA ASP A 761 -18.11 -8.61 10.46
C ASP A 761 -19.24 -8.62 11.50
N LYS A 762 -20.44 -9.01 11.07
CA LYS A 762 -21.64 -9.07 11.92
C LYS A 762 -21.41 -9.94 13.18
N GLU A 763 -20.66 -11.03 13.07
CA GLU A 763 -20.32 -11.91 14.20
C GLU A 763 -19.42 -11.20 15.22
N LEU A 764 -18.31 -10.60 14.81
CA LEU A 764 -17.40 -9.89 15.70
C LEU A 764 -18.07 -8.70 16.39
N LEU A 765 -18.89 -7.94 15.65
CA LEU A 765 -19.67 -6.83 16.20
C LEU A 765 -20.70 -7.31 17.24
N LYS A 766 -21.35 -8.45 17.01
CA LYS A 766 -22.27 -9.05 17.98
C LYS A 766 -21.55 -9.53 19.24
N THR A 767 -20.38 -10.16 19.08
CA THR A 767 -19.52 -10.56 20.21
C THR A 767 -19.05 -9.34 21.01
N ALA A 768 -18.71 -8.24 20.34
CA ALA A 768 -18.34 -6.98 21.00
C ALA A 768 -19.51 -6.37 21.79
N LYS A 769 -20.69 -6.21 21.16
CA LYS A 769 -21.89 -5.64 21.79
C LYS A 769 -22.37 -6.43 23.01
N SER A 770 -22.19 -7.76 23.01
CA SER A 770 -22.52 -8.63 24.14
C SER A 770 -21.44 -8.66 25.24
N GLY A 771 -20.31 -7.98 25.05
CA GLY A 771 -19.19 -7.95 26.01
C GLY A 771 -18.29 -9.19 25.98
N GLY A 772 -18.43 -10.05 24.97
CA GLY A 772 -17.70 -11.32 24.86
C GLY A 772 -16.18 -11.17 24.75
N LEU A 773 -15.70 -10.06 24.17
CA LEU A 773 -14.26 -9.76 24.01
C LEU A 773 -13.57 -9.37 25.33
N ARG A 774 -14.31 -9.20 26.44
CA ARG A 774 -13.72 -9.03 27.78
C ARG A 774 -13.10 -10.32 28.30
N SER A 775 -13.68 -11.46 27.94
CA SER A 775 -13.21 -12.77 28.37
C SER A 775 -12.03 -13.24 27.51
N ASN A 776 -11.01 -13.83 28.13
CA ASN A 776 -9.88 -14.39 27.39
C ASN A 776 -10.33 -15.49 26.41
N LEU A 777 -11.35 -16.27 26.80
CA LEU A 777 -11.90 -17.33 25.94
C LEU A 777 -12.61 -16.76 24.71
N GLY A 778 -13.49 -15.76 24.89
CA GLY A 778 -14.19 -15.11 23.78
C GLY A 778 -13.23 -14.39 22.84
N LEU A 779 -12.24 -13.69 23.39
CA LEU A 779 -11.20 -13.02 22.61
C LEU A 779 -10.37 -14.04 21.80
N SER A 780 -9.90 -15.11 22.43
CA SER A 780 -9.11 -16.15 21.75
C SER A 780 -9.89 -16.83 20.63
N LYS A 781 -11.19 -17.10 20.85
CA LYS A 781 -12.07 -17.70 19.85
C LYS A 781 -12.19 -16.82 18.61
N GLU A 782 -12.41 -15.52 18.79
CA GLU A 782 -12.49 -14.58 17.66
C GLU A 782 -11.15 -14.44 16.94
N VAL A 783 -10.03 -14.36 17.68
CA VAL A 783 -8.69 -14.31 17.06
C VAL A 783 -8.43 -15.54 16.19
N GLU A 784 -8.74 -16.74 16.68
CA GLU A 784 -8.57 -17.97 15.92
C GLU A 784 -9.45 -18.02 14.66
N ARG A 785 -10.71 -17.61 14.78
CA ARG A 785 -11.66 -17.52 13.66
C ARG A 785 -11.17 -16.53 12.61
N MET A 786 -10.73 -15.35 13.06
CA MET A 786 -10.26 -14.29 12.17
C MET A 786 -8.99 -14.69 11.43
N LEU A 787 -8.03 -15.33 12.11
CA LEU A 787 -6.80 -15.84 11.49
C LEU A 787 -7.04 -16.97 10.49
N ALA A 788 -8.16 -17.70 10.61
CA ALA A 788 -8.55 -18.72 9.64
C ALA A 788 -9.22 -18.15 8.37
N SER A 789 -9.55 -16.85 8.37
CA SER A 789 -10.20 -16.18 7.24
C SER A 789 -9.21 -15.85 6.13
N PRO A 790 -9.57 -15.99 4.84
CA PRO A 790 -8.76 -15.52 3.71
C PRO A 790 -8.40 -14.03 3.78
N LYS A 791 -9.25 -13.21 4.42
CA LYS A 791 -8.94 -11.79 4.67
C LYS A 791 -7.68 -11.61 5.50
N SER A 792 -7.38 -12.57 6.39
CA SER A 792 -6.17 -12.54 7.20
C SER A 792 -4.91 -12.83 6.42
N GLU A 793 -4.99 -13.73 5.42
CA GLU A 793 -3.89 -13.96 4.50
C GLU A 793 -3.49 -12.66 3.78
N LEU A 794 -4.47 -11.91 3.27
CA LEU A 794 -4.25 -10.64 2.57
C LEU A 794 -3.63 -9.58 3.50
N ALA A 795 -4.20 -9.35 4.68
CA ALA A 795 -3.68 -8.35 5.61
C ALA A 795 -2.26 -8.70 6.13
N MET A 796 -1.99 -9.98 6.40
CA MET A 796 -0.67 -10.44 6.84
C MET A 796 0.35 -10.37 5.70
N ASN A 797 -0.07 -10.54 4.44
CA ASN A 797 0.78 -10.29 3.27
C ASN A 797 1.16 -8.82 3.17
N ASP A 798 0.21 -7.91 3.34
CA ASP A 798 0.47 -6.47 3.28
C ASP A 798 1.43 -6.04 4.39
N PHE A 799 1.22 -6.54 5.61
CA PHE A 799 2.17 -6.34 6.71
C PHE A 799 3.57 -6.87 6.33
N PHE A 800 3.67 -8.12 5.88
CA PHE A 800 4.96 -8.75 5.63
C PHE A 800 5.72 -8.08 4.47
N LYS A 801 4.99 -7.65 3.43
CA LYS A 801 5.53 -6.88 2.31
C LYS A 801 6.20 -5.59 2.79
N GLN A 802 5.55 -4.86 3.71
CA GLN A 802 6.07 -3.62 4.27
C GLN A 802 7.23 -3.87 5.25
N TRP A 803 7.08 -4.86 6.14
CA TRP A 803 8.13 -5.21 7.09
C TRP A 803 9.43 -5.59 6.38
N LEU A 804 9.35 -6.42 5.33
CA LEU A 804 10.50 -6.90 4.58
C LEU A 804 10.97 -5.96 3.47
N GLU A 805 10.25 -4.87 3.16
CA GLU A 805 10.57 -3.92 2.07
C GLU A 805 10.62 -4.60 0.68
N LEU A 806 9.62 -5.45 0.39
CA LEU A 806 9.55 -6.19 -0.87
C LEU A 806 9.29 -5.31 -2.10
N ASP A 807 8.84 -4.07 -1.91
CA ASP A 807 8.69 -3.06 -2.97
C ASP A 807 10.03 -2.71 -3.66
N ARG A 808 11.16 -2.93 -2.99
CA ARG A 808 12.49 -2.83 -3.62
C ARG A 808 12.65 -3.73 -4.84
N LEU A 809 11.94 -4.85 -4.89
CA LEU A 809 11.94 -5.76 -6.04
C LEU A 809 11.31 -5.13 -7.29
N ASP A 810 10.45 -4.11 -7.14
CA ASP A 810 9.84 -3.39 -8.26
C ASP A 810 10.81 -2.37 -8.89
N ILE A 811 11.84 -1.96 -8.15
CA ILE A 811 12.88 -1.02 -8.62
C ILE A 811 14.04 -1.79 -9.27
N VAL A 812 14.29 -3.04 -8.87
CA VAL A 812 15.34 -3.88 -9.44
C VAL A 812 14.95 -4.36 -10.85
N ALA A 813 15.78 -4.02 -11.83
CA ALA A 813 15.53 -4.39 -13.23
C ALA A 813 15.77 -5.90 -13.46
N MET A 814 14.67 -6.65 -13.62
CA MET A 814 14.75 -8.07 -13.98
C MET A 814 15.15 -8.27 -15.46
N PRO A 815 16.02 -9.26 -15.77
CA PRO A 815 16.30 -9.67 -17.14
C PRO A 815 15.02 -10.03 -17.89
N ASN A 816 15.00 -9.80 -19.21
CA ASN A 816 13.80 -10.06 -20.01
C ASN A 816 13.41 -11.54 -20.02
N GLU A 817 14.39 -12.43 -19.85
CA GLU A 817 14.23 -13.88 -19.81
C GLU A 817 13.46 -14.34 -18.56
N LEU A 818 13.48 -13.55 -17.49
CA LEU A 818 12.80 -13.82 -16.21
C LEU A 818 11.49 -13.03 -16.05
N LYS A 819 11.02 -12.35 -17.11
CA LYS A 819 9.73 -11.65 -17.08
C LYS A 819 8.57 -12.63 -17.34
N GLY A 820 7.35 -12.19 -17.01
CA GLY A 820 6.16 -13.03 -17.11
C GLY A 820 5.94 -13.82 -15.82
N GLN A 821 5.63 -15.11 -15.93
CA GLN A 821 5.21 -15.93 -14.79
C GLN A 821 6.22 -15.95 -13.63
N PHE A 822 7.52 -16.07 -13.92
CA PHE A 822 8.55 -15.99 -12.88
C PHE A 822 8.47 -14.70 -12.05
N SER A 823 8.17 -13.57 -12.70
CA SER A 823 8.03 -12.27 -12.03
C SER A 823 6.86 -12.22 -11.06
N GLU A 824 5.79 -12.97 -11.33
CA GLU A 824 4.65 -13.12 -10.44
C GLU A 824 5.01 -14.08 -9.31
N SER A 825 5.49 -15.28 -9.64
CA SER A 825 5.82 -16.31 -8.65
C SER A 825 6.89 -15.88 -7.65
N VAL A 826 7.93 -15.16 -8.10
CA VAL A 826 8.97 -14.65 -7.20
C VAL A 826 8.42 -13.62 -6.19
N ARG A 827 7.41 -12.82 -6.56
CA ARG A 827 6.78 -11.87 -5.64
C ARG A 827 5.86 -12.55 -4.63
N GLU A 828 5.20 -13.63 -5.04
CA GLU A 828 4.24 -14.34 -4.20
C GLU A 828 4.88 -15.34 -3.23
N GLU A 829 6.00 -15.97 -3.61
CA GLU A 829 6.74 -16.93 -2.77
C GLU A 829 6.93 -16.48 -1.32
N PRO A 830 7.51 -15.29 -1.02
CA PRO A 830 7.74 -14.86 0.36
C PRO A 830 6.44 -14.72 1.16
N LEU A 831 5.37 -14.28 0.50
CA LEU A 831 4.04 -14.10 1.09
C LEU A 831 3.41 -15.46 1.42
N LYS A 832 3.47 -16.42 0.49
CA LYS A 832 2.94 -17.77 0.68
C LYS A 832 3.72 -18.54 1.74
N PHE A 833 5.03 -18.38 1.79
CA PHE A 833 5.87 -18.92 2.86
C PHE A 833 5.50 -18.35 4.23
N PHE A 834 5.33 -17.03 4.35
CA PHE A 834 4.93 -16.39 5.60
C PHE A 834 3.58 -16.91 6.14
N ASN A 835 2.57 -17.01 5.27
CA ASN A 835 1.28 -17.57 5.65
C ASN A 835 1.36 -19.04 6.05
N PHE A 836 2.21 -19.83 5.38
CA PHE A 836 2.45 -21.20 5.79
C PHE A 836 3.00 -21.27 7.23
N LEU A 837 3.93 -20.40 7.61
CA LEU A 837 4.45 -20.34 8.98
C LEU A 837 3.36 -19.97 9.99
N ILE A 838 2.49 -19.01 9.67
CA ILE A 838 1.36 -18.61 10.53
C ILE A 838 0.36 -19.76 10.67
N ASN A 839 -0.08 -20.35 9.56
CA ASN A 839 -1.11 -21.39 9.53
C ASN A 839 -0.68 -22.67 10.25
N LYS A 840 0.60 -23.03 10.13
CA LYS A 840 1.19 -24.17 10.85
C LYS A 840 1.68 -23.80 12.25
N ASN A 841 1.60 -22.52 12.63
CA ASN A 841 2.12 -21.98 13.88
C ASN A 841 3.58 -22.39 14.13
N LEU A 842 4.40 -22.35 13.08
CA LEU A 842 5.83 -22.65 13.17
C LEU A 842 6.57 -21.54 13.91
N ALA A 843 7.77 -21.87 14.38
CA ALA A 843 8.64 -20.93 15.08
C ALA A 843 9.20 -19.88 14.11
N VAL A 844 9.38 -18.65 14.58
CA VAL A 844 9.91 -17.51 13.79
C VAL A 844 11.30 -17.77 13.21
N ASP A 845 12.09 -18.66 13.81
CA ASP A 845 13.41 -19.06 13.33
C ASP A 845 13.38 -19.72 11.94
N ASN A 846 12.23 -20.21 11.49
CA ASN A 846 12.01 -20.68 10.13
C ASN A 846 12.18 -19.57 9.08
N LEU A 847 12.13 -18.29 9.46
CA LEU A 847 12.51 -17.21 8.55
C LEU A 847 14.03 -17.24 8.26
N ILE A 848 14.87 -17.67 9.20
CA ILE A 848 16.33 -17.76 8.99
C ILE A 848 16.67 -19.07 8.27
N ASP A 849 16.21 -20.19 8.81
CA ASP A 849 16.48 -21.51 8.27
C ASP A 849 15.27 -22.42 8.47
N SER A 850 14.72 -22.90 7.36
CA SER A 850 13.53 -23.76 7.36
C SER A 850 13.80 -25.02 6.58
N LYS A 851 13.21 -26.12 7.05
CA LYS A 851 13.16 -27.39 6.32
C LYS A 851 12.15 -27.37 5.18
N TYR A 852 11.37 -26.29 5.05
CA TYR A 852 10.31 -26.17 4.07
C TYR A 852 10.59 -25.05 3.09
N ALA A 853 10.16 -25.24 1.85
CA ALA A 853 9.94 -24.17 0.87
C ALA A 853 8.46 -24.19 0.46
N VAL A 854 7.93 -23.07 -0.01
CA VAL A 854 6.57 -22.99 -0.56
C VAL A 854 6.70 -22.54 -2.01
N VAL A 855 6.49 -23.45 -2.94
CA VAL A 855 6.81 -23.23 -4.37
C VAL A 855 5.65 -23.61 -5.27
N ASP A 856 5.46 -22.84 -6.33
CA ASP A 856 4.70 -23.28 -7.50
C ASP A 856 5.62 -24.00 -8.50
N GLN A 857 5.09 -24.43 -9.66
CA GLN A 857 5.92 -25.10 -10.67
C GLN A 857 7.10 -24.23 -11.13
N THR A 858 6.87 -22.92 -11.30
CA THR A 858 7.90 -22.00 -11.79
C THR A 858 9.06 -21.88 -10.80
N MET A 859 8.77 -21.73 -9.51
CA MET A 859 9.79 -21.65 -8.47
C MET A 859 10.45 -23.01 -8.21
N ALA A 860 9.70 -24.11 -8.32
CA ALA A 860 10.26 -25.46 -8.22
C ALA A 860 11.30 -25.72 -9.31
N ASP A 861 10.99 -25.42 -10.57
CA ASP A 861 11.92 -25.53 -11.69
C ASP A 861 13.13 -24.59 -11.50
N TYR A 862 12.89 -23.37 -11.00
CA TYR A 862 13.95 -22.40 -10.74
C TYR A 862 14.94 -22.86 -9.66
N TYR A 863 14.45 -23.56 -8.65
CA TYR A 863 15.27 -24.09 -7.56
C TYR A 863 15.76 -25.51 -7.78
N GLY A 864 15.35 -26.18 -8.86
CA GLY A 864 15.68 -27.59 -9.11
C GLY A 864 14.97 -28.57 -8.16
N ILE A 865 13.80 -28.21 -7.65
CA ILE A 865 12.97 -29.07 -6.80
C ILE A 865 12.15 -29.99 -7.70
N ALA A 866 12.41 -31.30 -7.62
CA ALA A 866 11.70 -32.30 -8.41
C ALA A 866 10.23 -32.44 -7.97
N GLY A 867 9.33 -32.52 -8.94
CA GLY A 867 7.89 -32.71 -8.72
C GLY A 867 7.05 -31.98 -9.74
N SER A 868 5.73 -32.20 -9.68
CA SER A 868 4.75 -31.40 -10.40
C SER A 868 3.84 -30.71 -9.38
N PHE A 869 3.69 -29.40 -9.51
CA PHE A 869 3.02 -28.56 -8.51
C PHE A 869 1.90 -27.74 -9.15
N GLN A 870 0.72 -27.79 -8.55
CA GLN A 870 -0.40 -26.93 -8.89
C GLN A 870 -0.50 -25.79 -7.88
N GLY A 871 -0.06 -24.59 -8.27
CA GLY A 871 0.04 -23.44 -7.39
C GLY A 871 1.07 -23.63 -6.27
N PHE A 872 1.13 -22.66 -5.36
CA PHE A 872 2.10 -22.66 -4.26
C PHE A 872 1.82 -23.78 -3.26
N THR A 873 2.77 -24.72 -3.17
CA THR A 873 2.68 -25.92 -2.33
C THR A 873 3.87 -25.96 -1.37
N PRO A 874 3.65 -26.20 -0.06
CA PRO A 874 4.73 -26.46 0.87
C PRO A 874 5.40 -27.80 0.56
N VAL A 875 6.73 -27.79 0.45
CA VAL A 875 7.56 -28.97 0.21
C VAL A 875 8.65 -29.06 1.26
N GLU A 876 8.98 -30.27 1.69
CA GLU A 876 10.14 -30.50 2.54
C GLU A 876 11.40 -30.52 1.67
N LEU A 877 12.40 -29.75 2.07
CA LEU A 877 13.65 -29.62 1.35
C LEU A 877 14.56 -30.83 1.63
N PRO A 878 15.28 -31.34 0.61
CA PRO A 878 16.26 -32.39 0.82
C PRO A 878 17.33 -32.00 1.85
N GLN A 879 17.87 -32.99 2.54
CA GLN A 879 18.98 -32.77 3.46
C GLN A 879 20.18 -32.15 2.73
N GLY A 880 20.71 -31.05 3.27
CA GLY A 880 21.83 -30.33 2.66
C GLY A 880 21.41 -29.33 1.57
N SER A 881 20.12 -29.08 1.38
CA SER A 881 19.67 -28.00 0.50
C SER A 881 20.23 -26.65 0.96
N GLU A 882 20.70 -25.86 -0.01
CA GLU A 882 21.12 -24.46 0.19
C GLU A 882 19.92 -23.53 0.41
N ARG A 883 18.72 -23.98 0.01
CA ARG A 883 17.45 -23.27 0.23
C ARG A 883 16.93 -23.55 1.64
N GLY A 884 16.04 -22.68 2.11
CA GLY A 884 15.39 -22.78 3.41
C GLY A 884 15.41 -21.43 4.11
N GLY A 885 14.24 -20.98 4.58
CA GLY A 885 14.05 -19.65 5.13
C GLY A 885 14.03 -18.53 4.08
N ILE A 886 13.62 -17.33 4.49
CA ILE A 886 13.41 -16.17 3.60
C ILE A 886 14.73 -15.65 3.02
N LEU A 887 15.84 -15.79 3.75
CA LEU A 887 17.17 -15.29 3.35
C LEU A 887 17.71 -15.93 2.06
N THR A 888 17.20 -17.10 1.71
CA THR A 888 17.63 -17.88 0.52
C THR A 888 16.57 -17.91 -0.58
N GLN A 889 15.47 -17.16 -0.43
CA GLN A 889 14.45 -17.02 -1.46
C GLN A 889 14.88 -16.00 -2.52
N ALA A 890 14.40 -16.20 -3.75
CA ALA A 890 14.78 -15.39 -4.89
C ALA A 890 14.42 -13.92 -4.72
N ALA A 891 13.23 -13.61 -4.17
CA ALA A 891 12.81 -12.24 -3.89
C ALA A 891 13.81 -11.49 -2.99
N PHE A 892 14.16 -12.08 -1.85
CA PHE A 892 15.07 -11.50 -0.87
C PHE A 892 16.48 -11.29 -1.44
N LEU A 893 16.98 -12.26 -2.18
CA LEU A 893 18.31 -12.20 -2.78
C LEU A 893 18.37 -11.18 -3.92
N MET A 894 17.31 -11.04 -4.71
CA MET A 894 17.21 -10.11 -5.85
C MET A 894 16.99 -8.65 -5.41
N MET A 895 16.21 -8.38 -4.36
CA MET A 895 16.06 -7.01 -3.81
C MET A 895 17.40 -6.44 -3.30
N GLY A 896 18.35 -7.32 -2.94
CA GLY A 896 19.71 -7.00 -2.54
C GLY A 896 20.72 -6.91 -3.69
N THR A 897 20.33 -6.43 -4.87
CA THR A 897 21.20 -6.35 -6.05
C THR A 897 21.29 -4.93 -6.62
N SER A 898 22.36 -4.66 -7.37
CA SER A 898 22.57 -3.40 -8.09
C SER A 898 22.98 -3.70 -9.54
N GLY A 899 21.99 -3.67 -10.44
CA GLY A 899 22.17 -4.10 -11.81
C GLY A 899 22.60 -5.58 -11.89
N PRO A 900 23.58 -5.95 -12.73
CA PRO A 900 24.01 -7.34 -12.89
C PRO A 900 25.02 -7.78 -11.81
N ARG A 901 24.89 -7.27 -10.57
CA ARG A 901 25.81 -7.55 -9.45
C ARG A 901 25.03 -7.65 -8.14
N THR A 902 25.52 -8.48 -7.22
CA THR A 902 25.03 -8.55 -5.85
C THR A 902 25.40 -7.28 -5.08
N SER A 903 24.71 -7.02 -3.97
CA SER A 903 25.07 -5.95 -3.03
C SER A 903 25.05 -6.50 -1.59
N PRO A 904 26.21 -6.92 -1.06
CA PRO A 904 26.36 -7.30 0.35
C PRO A 904 25.90 -6.20 1.30
N THR A 905 26.14 -4.93 0.96
CA THR A 905 25.68 -3.79 1.75
C THR A 905 24.15 -3.76 1.87
N ILE A 906 23.41 -3.88 0.75
CA ILE A 906 21.93 -3.87 0.80
C ILE A 906 21.41 -5.10 1.54
N ARG A 907 21.92 -6.30 1.23
CA ARG A 907 21.52 -7.54 1.90
C ARG A 907 21.78 -7.45 3.40
N GLY A 908 22.96 -6.98 3.78
CA GLY A 908 23.38 -6.78 5.16
C GLY A 908 22.51 -5.76 5.91
N THR A 909 22.15 -4.63 5.27
CA THR A 909 21.27 -3.62 5.88
C THR A 909 19.90 -4.20 6.21
N VAL A 910 19.32 -4.98 5.30
CA VAL A 910 18.01 -5.64 5.54
C VAL A 910 18.14 -6.69 6.64
N ILE A 911 19.21 -7.50 6.65
CA ILE A 911 19.46 -8.48 7.72
C ILE A 911 19.58 -7.78 9.08
N ARG A 912 20.42 -6.74 9.17
CA ARG A 912 20.66 -6.01 10.42
C ARG A 912 19.38 -5.36 10.96
N SER A 913 18.64 -4.69 10.08
CA SER A 913 17.38 -4.02 10.43
C SER A 913 16.29 -5.02 10.85
N LYS A 914 16.06 -6.07 10.04
CA LYS A 914 14.89 -6.95 10.21
C LYS A 914 15.16 -8.15 11.11
N PHE A 915 16.37 -8.71 11.11
CA PHE A 915 16.71 -9.93 11.86
C PHE A 915 17.47 -9.65 13.14
N LEU A 916 18.31 -8.61 13.17
CA LEU A 916 19.05 -8.22 14.39
C LEU A 916 18.36 -7.09 15.15
N HIS A 917 17.28 -6.51 14.61
CA HIS A 917 16.54 -5.41 15.22
C HIS A 917 17.45 -4.23 15.59
N ASP A 918 18.42 -3.95 14.71
CA ASP A 918 19.45 -2.93 14.89
C ASP A 918 19.63 -2.15 13.57
N PRO A 919 18.63 -1.34 13.17
CA PRO A 919 18.70 -0.60 11.92
C PRO A 919 19.93 0.31 11.91
N ALA A 920 20.66 0.32 10.78
CA ALA A 920 21.79 1.22 10.61
C ALA A 920 21.33 2.70 10.66
N PRO A 921 22.15 3.61 11.22
CA PRO A 921 21.83 5.04 11.17
C PRO A 921 21.73 5.50 9.71
N PRO A 922 20.95 6.56 9.42
CA PRO A 922 20.88 7.13 8.08
C PRO A 922 22.29 7.54 7.62
N PRO A 923 22.60 7.42 6.32
CA PRO A 923 23.90 7.81 5.80
C PRO A 923 24.16 9.30 6.09
N PRO A 924 25.42 9.69 6.40
CA PRO A 924 25.75 11.10 6.62
C PRO A 924 25.35 11.98 5.43
N PRO A 925 24.88 13.22 5.66
CA PRO A 925 24.70 14.16 4.57
C PRO A 925 26.05 14.43 3.88
N ASN A 926 26.07 14.37 2.55
CA ASN A 926 27.27 14.53 1.69
C ASN A 926 28.32 13.40 1.76
N VAL A 927 27.92 12.12 1.68
CA VAL A 927 28.87 11.04 1.37
C VAL A 927 29.60 11.38 0.06
N PRO A 928 30.93 11.57 0.06
CA PRO A 928 31.68 11.84 -1.15
C PRO A 928 31.43 10.71 -2.16
N GLN A 929 31.21 11.05 -3.43
CA GLN A 929 31.37 10.03 -4.46
C GLN A 929 32.81 9.58 -4.37
N LEU A 930 33.04 8.30 -4.09
CA LEU A 930 34.37 7.75 -4.26
C LEU A 930 34.81 8.10 -5.67
N ASP A 931 35.96 8.75 -5.80
CA ASP A 931 36.77 8.64 -6.99
C ASP A 931 37.17 7.17 -7.10
N THR A 932 36.24 6.32 -7.54
CA THR A 932 36.64 5.09 -8.20
C THR A 932 37.39 5.60 -9.40
N LYS A 933 38.72 5.70 -9.29
CA LYS A 933 39.58 5.70 -10.46
C LYS A 933 39.17 4.43 -11.20
N ASP A 934 38.26 4.57 -12.16
CA ASP A 934 37.84 3.52 -13.05
C ASP A 934 39.04 3.29 -13.96
N ASP A 935 40.03 2.61 -13.40
CA ASP A 935 41.24 2.15 -14.08
C ASP A 935 40.91 1.05 -15.08
N GLY A 936 39.63 0.71 -15.24
CA GLY A 936 39.12 -0.36 -16.09
C GLY A 936 39.35 -1.75 -15.49
N THR A 937 39.90 -1.88 -14.28
CA THR A 937 40.21 -3.17 -13.67
C THR A 937 38.93 -3.84 -13.15
N PRO A 938 38.56 -5.04 -13.64
CA PRO A 938 37.40 -5.77 -13.13
C PRO A 938 37.63 -6.21 -11.67
N ARG A 939 36.78 -5.74 -10.75
CA ARG A 939 36.82 -6.05 -9.32
C ARG A 939 35.56 -6.77 -8.82
N THR A 940 35.72 -7.69 -7.89
CA THR A 940 34.60 -8.35 -7.19
C THR A 940 33.86 -7.31 -6.33
N VAL A 941 32.62 -7.62 -5.93
CA VAL A 941 31.88 -6.71 -5.06
C VAL A 941 32.56 -6.56 -3.70
N ARG A 942 33.16 -7.63 -3.17
CA ARG A 942 33.96 -7.57 -1.94
C ARG A 942 35.15 -6.63 -2.10
N GLU A 943 35.95 -6.77 -3.16
CA GLU A 943 37.08 -5.87 -3.46
C GLU A 943 36.63 -4.40 -3.53
N LEU A 944 35.47 -4.12 -4.15
CA LEU A 944 34.91 -2.76 -4.24
C LEU A 944 34.46 -2.21 -2.87
N VAL A 945 33.84 -3.05 -2.05
CA VAL A 945 33.38 -2.68 -0.71
C VAL A 945 34.57 -2.46 0.23
N ASP A 946 35.61 -3.28 0.15
CA ASP A 946 36.81 -3.14 0.98
C ASP A 946 37.56 -1.85 0.66
N MET A 947 37.63 -1.46 -0.63
CA MET A 947 38.11 -0.13 -1.02
C MET A 947 37.25 1.00 -0.43
N HIS A 948 35.93 0.81 -0.30
CA HIS A 948 35.05 1.81 0.31
C HIS A 948 35.25 1.94 1.83
N LYS A 949 35.64 0.84 2.50
CA LYS A 949 35.96 0.81 3.93
C LYS A 949 37.30 1.48 4.28
N GLU A 950 38.15 1.79 3.30
CA GLU A 950 39.39 2.55 3.55
C GLU A 950 39.10 3.98 4.03
N VAL A 951 37.91 4.52 3.76
CA VAL A 951 37.48 5.82 4.29
C VAL A 951 36.93 5.65 5.70
N ALA A 952 37.60 6.23 6.70
CA ALA A 952 37.25 6.10 8.12
C ALA A 952 35.76 6.42 8.43
N GLN A 953 35.18 7.42 7.75
CA GLN A 953 33.77 7.80 7.87
C GLN A 953 32.81 6.71 7.38
N CYS A 954 33.20 5.95 6.34
CA CYS A 954 32.40 4.86 5.78
C CYS A 954 32.60 3.56 6.58
N LYS A 955 33.82 3.35 7.11
CA LYS A 955 34.20 2.15 7.86
C LYS A 955 33.30 1.88 9.06
N SER A 956 32.97 2.92 9.84
CA SER A 956 32.16 2.83 11.07
C SER A 956 30.80 2.13 10.87
N CYS A 957 30.16 2.38 9.73
CA CYS A 957 28.89 1.76 9.35
C CYS A 957 29.10 0.43 8.60
N HIS A 958 30.02 0.40 7.63
CA HIS A 958 30.24 -0.74 6.75
C HIS A 958 30.81 -1.98 7.47
N GLU A 959 31.61 -1.79 8.53
CA GLU A 959 32.08 -2.90 9.39
C GLU A 959 30.95 -3.66 10.09
N LYS A 960 29.78 -3.04 10.28
CA LYS A 960 28.62 -3.66 10.93
C LYS A 960 27.58 -4.20 9.93
N ILE A 961 27.69 -3.85 8.66
CA ILE A 961 26.67 -4.12 7.64
C ILE A 961 27.15 -5.16 6.64
N ASP A 962 28.27 -4.90 5.97
CA ASP A 962 28.70 -5.74 4.85
C ASP A 962 29.03 -7.18 5.23
N PRO A 963 29.66 -7.46 6.40
CA PRO A 963 29.92 -8.83 6.84
C PRO A 963 28.69 -9.71 6.85
N LEU A 964 27.53 -9.17 7.24
CA LEU A 964 26.24 -9.90 7.21
C LEU A 964 25.83 -10.30 5.79
N GLY A 965 26.10 -9.43 4.82
CA GLY A 965 25.76 -9.66 3.42
C GLY A 965 26.66 -10.69 2.73
N TYR A 966 27.89 -10.88 3.19
CA TYR A 966 28.83 -11.85 2.61
C TYR A 966 28.36 -13.30 2.77
N GLY A 967 27.61 -13.60 3.84
CA GLY A 967 27.04 -14.94 4.06
C GLY A 967 25.98 -15.37 3.04
N LEU A 968 25.61 -14.48 2.11
CA LEU A 968 24.69 -14.76 1.00
C LEU A 968 25.37 -14.67 -0.36
N GLU A 969 26.69 -14.49 -0.42
CA GLU A 969 27.41 -14.34 -1.69
C GLU A 969 27.53 -15.66 -2.47
N SER A 970 27.23 -16.81 -1.89
CA SER A 970 26.95 -18.06 -2.63
C SER A 970 25.76 -17.95 -3.59
N PHE A 971 24.94 -16.89 -3.50
CA PHE A 971 23.91 -16.58 -4.47
C PHE A 971 24.24 -15.36 -5.33
N ASP A 972 24.12 -15.53 -6.65
CA ASP A 972 24.34 -14.46 -7.62
C ASP A 972 23.20 -13.41 -7.62
N TYR A 973 23.28 -12.44 -8.54
CA TYR A 973 22.28 -11.37 -8.67
C TYR A 973 20.93 -11.86 -9.23
N LEU A 974 20.87 -13.09 -9.73
CA LEU A 974 19.64 -13.78 -10.11
C LEU A 974 19.19 -14.75 -9.01
N ALA A 975 19.80 -14.72 -7.82
CA ALA A 975 19.52 -15.65 -6.74
C ALA A 975 19.80 -17.13 -7.08
N LYS A 976 20.64 -17.41 -8.07
CA LYS A 976 21.15 -18.76 -8.37
C LYS A 976 22.39 -19.04 -7.55
N HIS A 977 22.52 -20.28 -7.09
CA HIS A 977 23.73 -20.69 -6.40
C HIS A 977 24.95 -20.62 -7.34
N ARG A 978 26.11 -20.30 -6.79
CA ARG A 978 27.39 -20.22 -7.48
C ARG A 978 28.52 -20.64 -6.56
N ASP A 979 29.51 -21.33 -7.12
CA ASP A 979 30.76 -21.67 -6.41
C ASP A 979 31.90 -20.69 -6.74
N GLU A 980 31.69 -19.82 -7.74
CA GLU A 980 32.68 -18.85 -8.24
C GLU A 980 32.04 -17.50 -8.56
N VAL A 981 32.76 -16.41 -8.33
CA VAL A 981 32.28 -15.04 -8.60
C VAL A 981 32.62 -14.64 -10.04
N LYS A 982 31.60 -14.52 -10.89
CA LYS A 982 31.72 -14.02 -12.28
C LYS A 982 31.49 -12.52 -12.34
N ILE A 983 32.49 -11.78 -12.78
CA ILE A 983 32.39 -10.33 -12.99
C ILE A 983 31.86 -10.06 -14.40
N LEU A 984 30.71 -9.40 -14.47
CA LEU A 984 30.04 -9.09 -15.72
C LEU A 984 30.27 -7.63 -16.12
N GLN A 985 30.63 -7.43 -17.39
CA GLN A 985 30.72 -6.11 -18.01
C GLN A 985 29.90 -6.07 -19.30
N LYS A 986 29.36 -4.90 -19.60
CA LYS A 986 28.54 -4.68 -20.78
C LYS A 986 29.42 -4.64 -22.03
N SER A 987 29.16 -5.53 -22.98
CA SER A 987 29.76 -5.56 -24.32
C SER A 987 28.65 -5.38 -25.36
N GLY A 988 28.41 -4.15 -25.77
CA GLY A 988 27.26 -3.77 -26.60
C GLY A 988 25.94 -3.93 -25.85
N ARG A 989 25.04 -4.80 -26.34
CA ARG A 989 23.76 -5.12 -25.67
C ARG A 989 23.82 -6.34 -24.74
N LYS A 990 24.93 -7.08 -24.71
CA LYS A 990 25.08 -8.31 -23.93
C LYS A 990 26.03 -8.10 -22.75
N LEU A 991 25.86 -8.89 -21.71
CA LEU A 991 26.82 -9.02 -20.62
C LEU A 991 27.84 -10.09 -21.01
N LYS A 992 29.12 -9.84 -20.74
CA LYS A 992 30.21 -10.82 -20.87
C LYS A 992 30.93 -10.96 -19.54
N VAL A 993 31.35 -12.18 -19.23
CA VAL A 993 32.26 -12.46 -18.12
C VAL A 993 33.63 -11.90 -18.50
N VAL A 994 34.19 -11.03 -17.64
CA VAL A 994 35.50 -10.41 -17.84
C VAL A 994 36.56 -10.91 -16.86
N LYS A 995 36.15 -11.45 -15.71
CA LYS A 995 37.02 -12.10 -14.71
C LYS A 995 36.16 -13.08 -13.91
N THR A 996 36.77 -14.19 -13.50
CA THR A 996 36.23 -15.13 -12.53
C THR A 996 37.14 -15.09 -11.31
N ALA A 997 36.56 -15.09 -10.11
CA ALA A 997 37.27 -15.04 -8.85
C ALA A 997 36.71 -16.10 -7.88
N GLU A 998 37.51 -16.43 -6.87
CA GLU A 998 37.09 -17.30 -5.76
C GLU A 998 35.92 -16.68 -4.99
N LEU A 999 35.01 -17.53 -4.54
CA LEU A 999 33.91 -17.14 -3.67
C LEU A 999 34.41 -17.05 -2.23
N ILE A 1000 34.18 -15.91 -1.57
CA ILE A 1000 34.53 -15.68 -0.17
C ILE A 1000 33.29 -15.22 0.58
N GLU A 1001 32.75 -16.10 1.42
CA GLU A 1001 31.54 -15.85 2.20
C GLU A 1001 31.83 -15.44 3.64
N GLU A 1002 33.09 -15.57 4.11
CA GLU A 1002 33.44 -15.35 5.50
C GLU A 1002 32.98 -13.98 6.03
N GLY A 1003 32.45 -13.95 7.24
CA GLY A 1003 31.90 -12.73 7.84
C GLY A 1003 31.63 -12.91 9.31
N TYR A 1004 30.92 -11.95 9.90
CA TYR A 1004 30.54 -12.00 11.31
C TYR A 1004 29.21 -11.27 11.55
N ILE A 1005 28.49 -11.73 12.58
CA ILE A 1005 27.27 -11.10 13.08
C ILE A 1005 27.61 -9.99 14.08
N ASN A 1006 28.60 -10.26 14.93
CA ASN A 1006 29.15 -9.39 15.95
C ASN A 1006 30.56 -9.89 16.34
N ASP A 1007 31.24 -9.18 17.23
CA ASP A 1007 32.63 -9.48 17.67
C ASP A 1007 32.84 -10.91 18.19
N ARG A 1008 31.78 -11.66 18.50
CA ARG A 1008 31.84 -12.99 19.12
C ARG A 1008 31.30 -14.10 18.22
N SER A 1009 30.77 -13.76 17.04
CA SER A 1009 30.10 -14.72 16.17
C SER A 1009 30.50 -14.49 14.72
N SER A 1010 31.52 -15.21 14.27
CA SER A 1010 31.93 -15.31 12.87
C SER A 1010 31.31 -16.52 12.16
N PHE A 1011 31.39 -16.52 10.84
CA PHE A 1011 31.01 -17.63 9.97
C PHE A 1011 31.91 -17.67 8.73
N GLU A 1012 32.03 -18.86 8.13
CA GLU A 1012 32.87 -19.09 6.94
C GLU A 1012 32.05 -19.32 5.67
N ASP A 1013 30.81 -19.83 5.82
CA ASP A 1013 29.92 -20.21 4.73
C ASP A 1013 28.44 -19.87 5.05
N LEU A 1014 27.54 -20.06 4.07
CA LEU A 1014 26.10 -19.84 4.22
C LEU A 1014 25.50 -20.63 5.41
N LYS A 1015 25.96 -21.86 5.64
CA LYS A 1015 25.45 -22.71 6.72
C LYS A 1015 25.84 -22.16 8.10
N GLY A 1016 27.11 -21.79 8.26
CA GLY A 1016 27.65 -21.11 9.44
C GLY A 1016 26.94 -19.78 9.67
N PHE A 1017 26.66 -19.02 8.60
CA PHE A 1017 25.92 -17.77 8.67
C PHE A 1017 24.51 -17.97 9.24
N LYS A 1018 23.73 -18.91 8.69
CA LYS A 1018 22.40 -19.27 9.21
C LYS A 1018 22.46 -19.71 10.67
N GLN A 1019 23.44 -20.55 11.03
CA GLN A 1019 23.62 -21.01 12.42
C GLN A 1019 23.98 -19.87 13.37
N ALA A 1020 24.79 -18.92 12.93
CA ALA A 1020 25.13 -17.72 13.68
C ALA A 1020 23.89 -16.84 13.90
N LEU A 1021 23.10 -16.58 12.85
CA LEU A 1021 21.84 -15.83 12.97
C LEU A 1021 20.81 -16.52 13.86
N LEU A 1022 20.70 -17.86 13.82
CA LEU A 1022 19.79 -18.61 14.68
C LEU A 1022 20.07 -18.41 16.19
N LYS A 1023 21.32 -18.10 16.57
CA LYS A 1023 21.66 -17.75 17.95
C LYS A 1023 21.11 -16.39 18.36
N GLU A 1024 20.89 -15.49 17.40
CA GLU A 1024 20.33 -14.14 17.57
C GLU A 1024 18.82 -14.08 17.31
N LYS A 1025 18.12 -15.21 17.17
CA LYS A 1025 16.68 -15.27 16.80
C LYS A 1025 15.75 -14.50 17.74
N ASP A 1026 16.16 -14.22 18.97
CA ASP A 1026 15.39 -13.40 19.91
C ASP A 1026 15.23 -11.96 19.39
N HIS A 1027 16.24 -11.44 18.68
CA HIS A 1027 16.18 -10.13 18.02
C HIS A 1027 15.20 -10.14 16.85
N LEU A 1028 15.21 -11.20 16.04
CA LEU A 1028 14.22 -11.39 14.97
C LEU A 1028 12.80 -11.45 15.54
N ALA A 1029 12.59 -12.21 16.62
CA ALA A 1029 11.31 -12.32 17.28
C ALA A 1029 10.82 -10.96 17.79
N ARG A 1030 11.72 -10.15 18.37
CA ARG A 1030 11.41 -8.77 18.77
C ARG A 1030 11.04 -7.91 17.58
N SER A 1031 11.87 -7.90 16.54
CA SER A 1031 11.65 -7.09 15.33
C SER A 1031 10.27 -7.31 14.76
N ILE A 1032 9.88 -8.56 14.50
CA ILE A 1032 8.59 -8.84 13.91
C ILE A 1032 7.43 -8.57 14.89
N PHE A 1033 7.60 -8.86 16.18
CA PHE A 1033 6.57 -8.60 17.20
C PHE A 1033 6.28 -7.11 17.36
N GLU A 1034 7.32 -6.29 17.50
CA GLU A 1034 7.18 -4.84 17.63
C GLU A 1034 6.58 -4.22 16.38
N ASN A 1035 6.98 -4.66 15.18
CA ASN A 1035 6.38 -4.18 13.94
C ASN A 1035 4.92 -4.62 13.77
N MET A 1036 4.55 -5.86 14.12
CA MET A 1036 3.14 -6.29 14.12
C MET A 1036 2.30 -5.47 15.11
N LEU A 1037 2.85 -5.22 16.31
CA LEU A 1037 2.18 -4.41 17.32
C LEU A 1037 2.01 -2.97 16.83
N SER A 1038 3.06 -2.35 16.27
CA SER A 1038 3.00 -1.03 15.64
C SER A 1038 2.00 -0.97 14.50
N TYR A 1039 2.00 -1.98 13.64
CA TYR A 1039 1.07 -2.10 12.51
C TYR A 1039 -0.39 -2.10 13.01
N GLY A 1040 -0.67 -2.86 14.07
CA GLY A 1040 -2.00 -2.99 14.64
C GLY A 1040 -2.49 -1.79 15.46
N ILE A 1041 -1.60 -1.10 16.18
CA ILE A 1041 -1.98 0.10 16.97
C ILE A 1041 -1.87 1.41 16.20
N GLY A 1042 -1.26 1.39 15.01
CA GLY A 1042 -1.13 2.57 14.15
C GLY A 1042 -0.17 3.65 14.67
N ARG A 1043 0.82 3.26 15.49
CA ARG A 1043 1.92 4.12 15.96
C ARG A 1043 3.20 3.31 16.17
N ARG A 1044 4.35 4.00 16.19
CA ARG A 1044 5.63 3.39 16.54
C ARG A 1044 5.65 2.95 18.01
N ILE A 1045 6.40 1.90 18.31
CA ILE A 1045 6.65 1.44 19.68
C ILE A 1045 7.44 2.51 20.42
N GLU A 1046 7.04 2.83 21.65
CA GLU A 1046 7.71 3.82 22.49
C GLU A 1046 8.40 3.17 23.68
N PHE A 1047 9.26 3.92 24.37
CA PHE A 1047 9.97 3.45 25.55
C PHE A 1047 9.03 2.89 26.65
N ILE A 1048 7.85 3.47 26.81
CA ILE A 1048 6.86 3.04 27.82
C ILE A 1048 6.29 1.64 27.54
N ASP A 1049 6.34 1.17 26.29
CA ASP A 1049 5.81 -0.12 25.85
C ASP A 1049 6.80 -1.27 26.15
N GLN A 1050 8.09 -0.96 26.25
CA GLN A 1050 9.18 -1.94 26.28
C GLN A 1050 9.07 -2.94 27.43
N ARG A 1051 8.63 -2.50 28.62
CA ARG A 1051 8.46 -3.41 29.77
C ARG A 1051 7.50 -4.55 29.46
N GLU A 1052 6.37 -4.24 28.83
CA GLU A 1052 5.35 -5.23 28.53
C GLU A 1052 5.77 -6.13 27.36
N ILE A 1053 6.37 -5.56 26.31
CA ILE A 1053 6.94 -6.30 25.18
C ILE A 1053 7.96 -7.34 25.69
N ASN A 1054 8.87 -6.93 26.59
CA ASN A 1054 9.87 -7.83 27.20
C ASN A 1054 9.23 -8.99 27.95
N MET A 1055 8.15 -8.73 28.70
CA MET A 1055 7.41 -9.77 29.41
C MET A 1055 6.76 -10.75 28.44
N ILE A 1056 6.11 -10.25 27.38
CA ILE A 1056 5.45 -11.09 26.36
C ILE A 1056 6.48 -11.96 25.63
N LEU A 1057 7.56 -11.36 25.12
CA LEU A 1057 8.63 -12.10 24.42
C LEU A 1057 9.29 -13.15 25.31
N SER A 1058 9.46 -12.88 26.61
CA SER A 1058 9.97 -13.88 27.57
C SER A 1058 9.05 -15.09 27.71
N ARG A 1059 7.72 -14.90 27.61
CA ARG A 1059 6.76 -16.02 27.61
C ARG A 1059 6.80 -16.79 26.30
N LEU A 1060 6.83 -16.09 25.17
CA LEU A 1060 6.90 -16.69 23.82
C LEU A 1060 8.19 -17.47 23.60
N LYS A 1061 9.31 -17.02 24.18
CA LYS A 1061 10.62 -17.69 24.12
C LYS A 1061 10.54 -19.15 24.59
N ARG A 1062 9.76 -19.43 25.63
CA ARG A 1062 9.57 -20.80 26.17
C ARG A 1062 8.92 -21.76 25.17
N LYS A 1063 8.22 -21.24 24.16
CA LYS A 1063 7.61 -21.99 23.06
C LYS A 1063 8.33 -21.79 21.73
N ASN A 1064 9.53 -21.22 21.74
CA ASN A 1064 10.31 -20.89 20.55
C ASN A 1064 9.59 -19.94 19.57
N TYR A 1065 8.89 -18.93 20.09
CA TYR A 1065 8.26 -17.87 19.28
C TYR A 1065 7.35 -18.38 18.13
N PRO A 1066 6.26 -19.12 18.42
CA PRO A 1066 5.35 -19.58 17.38
C PRO A 1066 4.61 -18.42 16.72
N MET A 1067 4.60 -18.34 15.38
CA MET A 1067 4.10 -17.20 14.62
C MET A 1067 2.65 -16.83 14.93
N LYS A 1068 1.74 -17.81 14.96
CA LYS A 1068 0.32 -17.59 15.30
C LYS A 1068 0.16 -17.10 16.75
N ALA A 1069 0.97 -17.65 17.66
CA ALA A 1069 0.95 -17.23 19.06
C ALA A 1069 1.48 -15.80 19.25
N MET A 1070 2.46 -15.36 18.46
CA MET A 1070 2.93 -13.97 18.47
C MET A 1070 1.81 -13.00 18.09
N ILE A 1071 1.06 -13.29 17.02
CA ILE A 1071 -0.08 -12.47 16.58
C ILE A 1071 -1.16 -12.43 17.68
N ALA A 1072 -1.47 -13.57 18.31
CA ALA A 1072 -2.42 -13.60 19.42
C ALA A 1072 -1.96 -12.78 20.63
N GLU A 1073 -0.67 -12.81 20.97
CA GLU A 1073 -0.11 -12.00 22.07
C GLU A 1073 -0.09 -10.49 21.75
N VAL A 1074 0.05 -10.09 20.48
CA VAL A 1074 -0.15 -8.68 20.07
C VAL A 1074 -1.55 -8.22 20.53
N ILE A 1075 -2.60 -8.95 20.17
CA ILE A 1075 -3.99 -8.59 20.49
C ILE A 1075 -4.27 -8.69 22.00
N ASN A 1076 -3.67 -9.67 22.69
CA ASN A 1076 -3.82 -9.84 24.13
C ASN A 1076 -3.08 -8.77 24.95
N SER A 1077 -2.09 -8.08 24.37
CA SER A 1077 -1.32 -7.06 25.06
C SER A 1077 -2.20 -5.91 25.54
N LYS A 1078 -1.88 -5.36 26.71
CA LYS A 1078 -2.48 -4.13 27.20
C LYS A 1078 -2.17 -2.96 26.26
N ILE A 1079 -1.03 -2.97 25.55
CA ILE A 1079 -0.71 -1.96 24.53
C ILE A 1079 -1.80 -1.91 23.46
N PHE A 1080 -2.10 -3.06 22.86
CA PHE A 1080 -3.14 -3.18 21.83
C PHE A 1080 -4.55 -2.94 22.37
N ARG A 1081 -4.81 -3.18 23.65
CA ARG A 1081 -6.13 -3.04 24.28
C ARG A 1081 -6.38 -1.67 24.93
N THR A 1082 -5.49 -0.71 24.72
CA THR A 1082 -5.60 0.66 25.24
C THR A 1082 -5.40 1.70 24.15
N LYS A 1083 -5.94 2.90 24.37
CA LYS A 1083 -5.77 4.10 23.54
C LYS A 1083 -5.12 5.23 24.32
#